data_AF-A0A965HKJ1-F1
#
_entry.id   AF-A0A965HKJ1-F1
#
_cell.length_a   1.000
_cell.length_b   1.000
_cell.length_c   1.000
_cell.angle_alpha   90.00
_cell.angle_beta   90.00
_cell.angle_gamma   90.00
#
_symmetry.space_group_name_H-M   'P 1'
#
loop_
_entity.id
_entity.type
_entity.pdbx_description
1 polymer ?
#
loop_
_entity_poly.entity_id
_entity_poly.type
_entity_poly.pdbx_seq_one_letter_code
_entity_poly.pdbx_strand_id
1 'polypeptide(L)'
;LLSFGLALLGLAGCSKQPVEISGIYPSLAMFNQEGECGTGAMVPWADRLWVVTYGPHRPYGSSDKLYEITPDLRQIIRMESMGGTVADRMIHQESEQLIIGPYLIDQKGGVRKIPFQKMPGRLTGVARHLTDPAGKVYFATMEEGLYEVDLKSLDVCPLIRDGNPVPLSTGVEDYPQVLSSKLPGYHGKGLYSGQGRVVYSNNGERGKEAELNPLIFSGALAEWNGVGDWQLVRRNQFTEVTGPGGIYGNPHPESDPIWSIGWDHRSLILMCFWERKWHSYRLPKASHCYDGAHGWNTEWPRIREIGEPDLLMTMHGMFWRFPKTFTAQNTYGIRPRSTYLKVIGDFCRWRDRLVFGCDDTAKSEFLNKRVAKGDLGGPGQSQSNLWFTYGETPDQLGPVLGRGGVWVEDPVQAGQWSDSFLIAGFAKRSLFLSHSSPTSIRFDLETDPDGKGNWQTLRQIVVSGKGGVWTELGPEIFGEWIRIRSDRDCPKATAFFHMSAEDKRGVENKEEFQGLASIESKSSFGGFLRTRGNERKTLLIQATQMNGTESSLGRIYELDADLKLNPAIDTKAIEEVEEVTRIPKGILEADAASAIYRDERGGRWRLPKSDSSYADLSAGGVVRLDREVCTERDLLNCHGTFYELPAENAGGIAKVRPIATHQLKIQDYCSYRGLLVMTGIDGGRGNPHILRSNDGRANVWVGVVDDLWRLGKPRGQGGPWFHSSVKKMEPSDPYLMTGYDRKRLNLSNEGNQPAKFILEADVTGEGKWVQVKEFVLKPQESARHEFPNWFQAYWVRLISNQDTTGTAQLIYD
;
A
#
# COMPACT_ATOMS: atom_id res chain seq x y z
N LEU A 1 40.52 54.66 30.53
CA LEU A 1 40.26 54.88 29.10
C LEU A 1 40.02 53.51 28.48
N LEU A 2 38.88 53.40 27.79
CA LEU A 2 38.19 52.20 27.33
C LEU A 2 38.78 51.62 26.03
N SER A 3 38.59 50.31 25.85
CA SER A 3 38.44 49.55 24.59
C SER A 3 39.72 49.37 23.73
N PHE A 4 39.93 48.29 22.96
CA PHE A 4 39.04 47.34 22.27
C PHE A 4 39.69 45.94 22.16
N GLY A 5 38.97 44.88 22.56
CA GLY A 5 39.25 43.51 22.12
C GLY A 5 38.42 43.18 20.89
N LEU A 6 39.07 42.84 19.76
CA LEU A 6 38.40 42.38 18.55
C LEU A 6 38.11 40.87 18.70
N ALA A 7 36.82 40.52 18.85
CA ALA A 7 36.34 39.18 18.64
C ALA A 7 36.12 38.95 17.13
N LEU A 8 36.90 38.04 16.54
CA LEU A 8 36.62 37.45 15.23
C LEU A 8 35.45 36.47 15.39
N LEU A 9 34.22 36.95 15.20
CA LEU A 9 33.07 36.10 14.91
C LEU A 9 33.18 35.63 13.46
N GLY A 10 33.47 34.35 13.30
CA GLY A 10 33.44 33.67 12.00
C GLY A 10 32.05 33.80 11.37
N LEU A 11 32.02 34.39 10.18
CA LEU A 11 30.88 34.33 9.28
C LEU A 11 30.71 32.88 8.81
N ALA A 12 30.01 32.06 9.59
CA ALA A 12 29.40 30.84 9.08
C ALA A 12 28.37 31.29 8.04
N GLY A 13 28.71 31.12 6.75
CA GLY A 13 27.79 31.37 5.66
C GLY A 13 26.50 30.59 5.89
N CYS A 14 25.39 31.30 6.09
CA CYS A 14 24.08 30.70 6.24
C CYS A 14 23.71 30.08 4.88
N SER A 15 23.96 28.79 4.69
CA SER A 15 23.39 28.08 3.56
C SER A 15 21.86 28.15 3.67
N LYS A 16 21.20 28.55 2.59
CA LYS A 16 19.74 28.63 2.55
C LYS A 16 19.19 27.22 2.82
N GLN A 17 18.29 27.08 3.79
CA GLN A 17 17.64 25.79 4.06
C GLN A 17 16.95 25.27 2.79
N PRO A 18 17.10 23.97 2.45
CA PRO A 18 16.37 23.35 1.35
C PRO A 18 14.86 23.51 1.51
N VAL A 19 14.13 23.61 0.40
CA VAL A 19 12.67 23.69 0.41
C VAL A 19 12.10 22.36 0.89
N GLU A 20 11.25 22.39 1.92
CA GLU A 20 10.54 21.25 2.48
C GLU A 20 9.04 21.51 2.44
N ILE A 21 8.26 20.55 1.92
CA ILE A 21 6.80 20.55 2.03
C ILE A 21 6.36 19.17 2.51
N SER A 22 5.60 19.10 3.61
CA SER A 22 5.11 17.84 4.20
C SER A 22 6.20 16.78 4.44
N GLY A 23 7.42 17.20 4.77
CA GLY A 23 8.56 16.29 4.96
C GLY A 23 9.22 15.81 3.67
N ILE A 24 8.84 16.32 2.51
CA ILE A 24 9.47 16.01 1.22
C ILE A 24 10.42 17.15 0.86
N TYR A 25 11.66 16.80 0.48
CA TYR A 25 12.63 17.72 -0.10
C TYR A 25 12.73 17.46 -1.61
N PRO A 26 12.14 18.29 -2.50
CA PRO A 26 12.17 18.05 -3.94
C PRO A 26 13.57 17.99 -4.56
N SER A 27 14.55 18.60 -3.89
CA SER A 27 15.97 18.55 -4.23
C SER A 27 16.63 17.18 -4.02
N LEU A 28 16.01 16.29 -3.24
CA LEU A 28 16.49 14.92 -3.00
C LEU A 28 15.86 13.89 -3.94
N ALA A 29 14.96 14.29 -4.83
CA ALA A 29 14.32 13.36 -5.77
C ALA A 29 15.36 12.68 -6.67
N MET A 30 15.23 11.36 -6.77
CA MET A 30 16.10 10.46 -7.51
C MET A 30 15.39 9.99 -8.78
N PHE A 31 16.15 9.84 -9.87
CA PHE A 31 15.62 9.51 -11.19
C PHE A 31 16.52 8.47 -11.87
N ASN A 32 15.93 7.67 -12.75
CA ASN A 32 16.64 6.74 -13.63
C ASN A 32 16.02 6.75 -15.04
N GLN A 33 16.52 5.91 -15.95
CA GLN A 33 16.06 5.80 -17.34
C GLN A 33 15.16 4.58 -17.56
N GLU A 34 14.95 3.79 -16.52
CA GLU A 34 14.21 2.55 -16.51
C GLU A 34 12.70 2.78 -16.26
N GLY A 35 11.93 1.70 -16.32
CA GLY A 35 10.47 1.75 -16.21
C GLY A 35 9.92 2.10 -14.83
N GLU A 36 10.77 2.05 -13.80
CA GLU A 36 10.47 2.26 -12.39
C GLU A 36 11.76 2.75 -11.72
N CYS A 37 11.65 3.51 -10.63
CA CYS A 37 12.80 4.07 -9.89
C CYS A 37 12.54 4.00 -8.39
N GLY A 38 12.34 2.81 -7.81
CA GLY A 38 12.05 2.68 -6.39
C GLY A 38 13.29 2.89 -5.51
N THR A 39 13.07 3.28 -4.25
CA THR A 39 14.12 3.26 -3.22
C THR A 39 14.26 1.83 -2.67
N GLY A 40 15.37 1.15 -2.98
CA GLY A 40 15.56 -0.26 -2.61
C GLY A 40 16.02 -0.45 -1.17
N ALA A 41 16.96 0.38 -0.74
CA ALA A 41 17.52 0.33 0.61
C ALA A 41 18.03 1.70 1.06
N MET A 42 17.94 1.95 2.36
CA MET A 42 18.42 3.17 3.01
C MET A 42 19.04 2.87 4.39
N VAL A 43 20.24 3.42 4.64
CA VAL A 43 20.98 3.16 5.89
C VAL A 43 21.74 4.39 6.39
N PRO A 44 21.55 4.78 7.66
CA PRO A 44 22.45 5.68 8.36
C PRO A 44 23.80 5.01 8.59
N TRP A 45 24.87 5.57 8.04
CA TRP A 45 26.24 5.06 8.21
C TRP A 45 27.27 6.15 7.97
N ALA A 46 28.35 6.16 8.76
CA ALA A 46 29.45 7.14 8.63
C ALA A 46 28.97 8.61 8.59
N ASP A 47 28.05 8.98 9.48
CA ASP A 47 27.42 10.32 9.56
C ASP A 47 26.71 10.78 8.26
N ARG A 48 26.27 9.83 7.44
CA ARG A 48 25.53 10.04 6.21
C ARG A 48 24.30 9.15 6.17
N LEU A 49 23.38 9.50 5.28
CA LEU A 49 22.28 8.63 4.88
C LEU A 49 22.61 8.08 3.49
N TRP A 50 22.84 6.77 3.41
CA TRP A 50 23.13 6.07 2.16
C TRP A 50 21.86 5.52 1.58
N VAL A 51 21.67 5.68 0.27
CA VAL A 51 20.44 5.26 -0.43
C VAL A 51 20.82 4.63 -1.75
N VAL A 52 20.16 3.54 -2.12
CA VAL A 52 20.23 2.97 -3.48
C VAL A 52 18.85 3.00 -4.11
N THR A 53 18.79 3.43 -5.38
CA THR A 53 17.60 3.23 -6.21
C THR A 53 17.73 1.97 -7.03
N TYR A 54 16.62 1.51 -7.58
CA TYR A 54 16.60 0.39 -8.49
C TYR A 54 15.60 0.59 -9.65
N GLY A 55 15.88 -0.11 -10.75
CA GLY A 55 14.97 -0.28 -11.87
C GLY A 55 14.46 -1.73 -11.96
N PRO A 56 13.39 -2.00 -12.73
CA PRO A 56 12.78 -3.32 -12.80
C PRO A 56 13.61 -4.24 -13.72
N HIS A 57 13.83 -5.48 -13.28
CA HIS A 57 14.50 -6.54 -14.04
C HIS A 57 15.92 -6.19 -14.56
N ARG A 58 16.79 -5.67 -13.68
CA ARG A 58 18.17 -5.24 -13.99
C ARG A 58 19.25 -6.07 -13.27
N PRO A 59 19.50 -7.32 -13.68
CA PRO A 59 20.54 -8.17 -13.06
C PRO A 59 21.99 -7.83 -13.46
N TYR A 60 22.20 -6.95 -14.44
CA TYR A 60 23.52 -6.62 -15.01
C TYR A 60 23.83 -5.11 -14.98
N GLY A 61 23.30 -4.41 -13.98
CA GLY A 61 23.41 -2.95 -13.86
C GLY A 61 22.33 -2.17 -14.62
N SER A 62 22.28 -0.87 -14.35
CA SER A 62 21.27 0.07 -14.88
C SER A 62 21.73 1.52 -14.70
N SER A 63 20.88 2.49 -15.02
CA SER A 63 21.17 3.91 -14.77
C SER A 63 21.02 4.32 -13.29
N ASP A 64 20.47 3.46 -12.43
CA ASP A 64 20.31 3.66 -11.00
C ASP A 64 21.62 3.97 -10.26
N LYS A 65 21.50 4.61 -9.09
CA LYS A 65 22.65 5.16 -8.38
C LYS A 65 22.70 4.75 -6.91
N LEU A 66 23.92 4.77 -6.40
CA LEU A 66 24.21 4.90 -4.97
C LEU A 66 24.32 6.40 -4.65
N TYR A 67 23.55 6.83 -3.67
CA TYR A 67 23.52 8.20 -3.17
C TYR A 67 24.08 8.25 -1.74
N GLU A 68 24.85 9.30 -1.48
CA GLU A 68 25.28 9.73 -0.15
C GLU A 68 24.58 11.05 0.16
N ILE A 69 23.78 11.11 1.22
CA ILE A 69 23.10 12.32 1.66
C ILE A 69 23.76 12.84 2.94
N THR A 70 24.17 14.10 2.90
CA THR A 70 24.86 14.75 4.00
C THR A 70 23.89 15.29 5.05
N PRO A 71 24.39 15.55 6.28
CA PRO A 71 23.72 16.33 7.33
C PRO A 71 22.89 17.55 6.92
N ASP A 72 23.36 18.31 5.94
CA ASP A 72 22.76 19.53 5.41
C ASP A 72 21.86 19.25 4.19
N LEU A 73 21.48 17.98 3.99
CA LEU A 73 20.59 17.50 2.93
C LEU A 73 21.14 17.75 1.53
N ARG A 74 22.47 17.72 1.37
CA ARG A 74 23.10 17.67 0.05
C ARG A 74 23.16 16.23 -0.42
N GLN A 75 22.61 15.98 -1.60
CA GLN A 75 22.71 14.69 -2.28
C GLN A 75 24.01 14.62 -3.10
N ILE A 76 24.76 13.55 -2.92
CA ILE A 76 26.00 13.24 -3.65
C ILE A 76 25.77 11.92 -4.39
N ILE A 77 25.87 11.95 -5.72
CA ILE A 77 25.84 10.73 -6.54
C ILE A 77 27.24 10.12 -6.54
N ARG A 78 27.33 8.86 -6.10
CA ARG A 78 28.61 8.14 -6.01
C ARG A 78 29.06 7.66 -7.38
N MET A 79 30.32 7.93 -7.74
CA MET A 79 30.91 7.53 -9.03
C MET A 79 31.03 6.01 -9.18
N GLU A 80 30.97 5.29 -8.06
CA GLU A 80 31.05 3.84 -7.98
C GLU A 80 29.76 3.15 -8.50
N SER A 81 28.67 3.91 -8.63
CA SER A 81 27.34 3.44 -9.07
C SER A 81 27.39 2.58 -10.33
N MET A 82 26.81 1.39 -10.24
CA MET A 82 26.60 0.41 -11.33
C MET A 82 25.12 0.15 -11.61
N GLY A 83 24.21 0.67 -10.77
CA GLY A 83 22.79 0.40 -10.83
C GLY A 83 22.43 -1.06 -10.53
N GLY A 84 21.27 -1.48 -11.02
CA GLY A 84 20.71 -2.84 -10.89
C GLY A 84 19.31 -2.85 -10.28
N THR A 85 18.78 -4.05 -10.06
CA THR A 85 17.63 -4.26 -9.18
C THR A 85 18.14 -4.66 -7.80
N VAL A 86 18.27 -3.71 -6.87
CA VAL A 86 18.94 -3.92 -5.57
C VAL A 86 18.09 -3.40 -4.41
N ALA A 87 17.98 -4.18 -3.33
CA ALA A 87 17.25 -3.80 -2.12
C ALA A 87 17.81 -4.42 -0.82
N ASP A 88 18.94 -5.10 -0.93
CA ASP A 88 19.66 -5.71 0.18
C ASP A 88 20.49 -4.67 0.95
N ARG A 89 20.66 -4.92 2.25
CA ARG A 89 21.55 -4.15 3.11
C ARG A 89 21.87 -4.88 4.42
N MET A 90 23.06 -4.64 4.94
CA MET A 90 23.51 -5.11 6.26
C MET A 90 24.60 -4.20 6.79
N ILE A 91 24.61 -3.93 8.09
CA ILE A 91 25.79 -3.39 8.76
C ILE A 91 26.54 -4.57 9.36
N HIS A 92 27.68 -4.90 8.76
CA HIS A 92 28.51 -6.01 9.20
C HIS A 92 29.51 -5.53 10.25
N GLN A 93 29.28 -5.91 11.50
CA GLN A 93 30.00 -5.37 12.66
C GLN A 93 31.47 -5.75 12.64
N GLU A 94 31.80 -6.98 12.27
CA GLU A 94 33.15 -7.54 12.34
C GLU A 94 34.10 -6.95 11.29
N SER A 95 33.57 -6.52 10.14
CA SER A 95 34.36 -5.83 9.11
C SER A 95 34.26 -4.31 9.20
N GLU A 96 33.37 -3.79 10.05
CA GLU A 96 33.04 -2.38 10.16
C GLU A 96 32.62 -1.76 8.81
N GLN A 97 31.75 -2.47 8.08
CA GLN A 97 31.28 -2.03 6.76
C GLN A 97 29.76 -2.05 6.67
N LEU A 98 29.23 -1.04 6.01
CA LEU A 98 27.89 -1.09 5.44
C LEU A 98 27.95 -1.84 4.10
N ILE A 99 27.17 -2.90 4.00
CA ILE A 99 26.83 -3.58 2.76
C ILE A 99 25.47 -3.03 2.30
N ILE A 100 25.39 -2.51 1.09
CA ILE A 100 24.14 -2.02 0.48
C ILE A 100 24.18 -2.27 -1.02
N GLY A 101 23.33 -3.16 -1.53
CA GLY A 101 23.50 -3.66 -2.89
C GLY A 101 24.88 -4.30 -3.09
N PRO A 102 25.52 -4.09 -4.25
CA PRO A 102 26.87 -4.61 -4.51
C PRO A 102 27.99 -3.80 -3.84
N TYR A 103 27.68 -2.83 -2.98
CA TYR A 103 28.64 -1.88 -2.42
C TYR A 103 29.01 -2.22 -0.99
N LEU A 104 30.31 -2.15 -0.67
CA LEU A 104 30.84 -2.23 0.70
C LEU A 104 31.47 -0.89 1.06
N ILE A 105 30.96 -0.26 2.11
CA ILE A 105 31.26 1.11 2.50
C ILE A 105 31.91 1.10 3.88
N ASP A 106 33.15 1.56 3.98
CA ASP A 106 33.87 1.63 5.26
C ASP A 106 33.39 2.80 6.15
N GLN A 107 33.89 2.87 7.39
CA GLN A 107 33.56 3.94 8.35
C GLN A 107 33.93 5.36 7.89
N LYS A 108 34.80 5.49 6.86
CA LYS A 108 35.22 6.78 6.27
C LYS A 108 34.42 7.13 5.02
N GLY A 109 33.46 6.30 4.61
CA GLY A 109 32.68 6.45 3.38
C GLY A 109 33.42 6.02 2.11
N GLY A 110 34.52 5.27 2.24
CA GLY A 110 35.21 4.63 1.12
C GLY A 110 34.39 3.49 0.56
N VAL A 111 34.14 3.49 -0.76
CA VAL A 111 33.26 2.51 -1.42
C VAL A 111 34.08 1.51 -2.23
N ARG A 112 33.90 0.22 -1.95
CA ARG A 112 34.29 -0.89 -2.83
C ARG A 112 33.04 -1.50 -3.45
N LYS A 113 33.18 -2.18 -4.59
CA LYS A 113 32.05 -2.76 -5.30
C LYS A 113 32.35 -4.15 -5.83
N ILE A 114 31.33 -5.01 -5.79
CA ILE A 114 31.35 -6.33 -6.40
C ILE A 114 30.74 -6.19 -7.81
N PRO A 115 31.51 -6.43 -8.89
CA PRO A 115 30.99 -6.28 -10.25
C PRO A 115 29.93 -7.34 -10.55
N PHE A 116 28.91 -6.99 -11.33
CA PHE A 116 27.83 -7.92 -11.73
C PHE A 116 28.34 -9.10 -12.58
N GLN A 117 29.55 -9.03 -13.13
CA GLN A 117 30.21 -10.17 -13.79
C GLN A 117 30.51 -11.31 -12.82
N LYS A 118 30.81 -10.99 -11.54
CA LYS A 118 31.11 -11.97 -10.48
C LYS A 118 29.88 -12.35 -9.66
N MET A 119 28.99 -11.39 -9.44
CA MET A 119 27.75 -11.59 -8.69
C MET A 119 26.56 -11.04 -9.49
N PRO A 120 26.18 -11.71 -10.59
CA PRO A 120 25.02 -11.32 -11.38
C PRO A 120 23.73 -11.54 -10.60
N GLY A 121 22.69 -10.78 -10.94
CA GLY A 121 21.36 -10.99 -10.40
C GLY A 121 20.77 -9.74 -9.77
N ARG A 122 19.52 -9.87 -9.34
CA ARG A 122 18.76 -8.80 -8.70
C ARG A 122 18.89 -8.97 -7.20
N LEU A 123 19.82 -8.28 -6.55
CA LEU A 123 20.21 -8.52 -5.15
C LEU A 123 19.11 -8.06 -4.18
N THR A 124 18.66 -8.96 -3.29
CA THR A 124 17.45 -8.71 -2.47
C THR A 124 17.67 -8.80 -0.98
N GLY A 125 18.61 -9.65 -0.56
CA GLY A 125 18.98 -9.75 0.84
C GLY A 125 20.43 -10.18 1.02
N VAL A 126 20.96 -9.81 2.17
CA VAL A 126 22.27 -10.22 2.66
C VAL A 126 22.12 -10.75 4.08
N ALA A 127 22.77 -11.86 4.39
CA ALA A 127 22.65 -12.54 5.68
C ALA A 127 24.01 -12.96 6.22
N ARG A 128 24.08 -13.10 7.56
CA ARG A 128 25.29 -13.62 8.22
C ARG A 128 25.58 -15.04 7.76
N HIS A 129 26.85 -15.35 7.57
CA HIS A 129 27.27 -16.69 7.17
C HIS A 129 27.08 -17.69 8.31
N LEU A 130 26.75 -18.96 8.01
CA LEU A 130 26.45 -19.96 9.05
C LEU A 130 27.68 -20.43 9.83
N THR A 131 28.84 -20.60 9.17
CA THR A 131 30.06 -21.15 9.80
C THR A 131 31.23 -20.17 9.95
N ASP A 132 31.39 -19.21 9.03
CA ASP A 132 32.33 -18.09 9.13
C ASP A 132 31.61 -16.71 9.15
N PRO A 133 30.84 -16.39 10.21
CA PRO A 133 30.07 -15.16 10.31
C PRO A 133 30.93 -13.89 10.49
N ALA A 134 32.25 -14.01 10.63
CA ALA A 134 33.15 -12.87 10.83
C ALA A 134 33.87 -12.46 9.52
N GLY A 135 34.17 -13.42 8.64
CA GLY A 135 34.81 -13.17 7.35
C GLY A 135 33.85 -13.05 6.17
N LYS A 136 32.67 -13.69 6.26
CA LYS A 136 31.79 -13.92 5.10
C LYS A 136 30.33 -13.58 5.35
N VAL A 137 29.62 -13.35 4.25
CA VAL A 137 28.17 -13.18 4.20
C VAL A 137 27.57 -13.98 3.05
N TYR A 138 26.26 -14.19 3.11
CA TYR A 138 25.48 -14.66 1.97
C TYR A 138 24.74 -13.51 1.30
N PHE A 139 24.71 -13.48 -0.04
CA PHE A 139 23.80 -12.66 -0.83
C PHE A 139 22.79 -13.54 -1.53
N ALA A 140 21.52 -13.11 -1.58
CA ALA A 140 20.48 -13.75 -2.37
C ALA A 140 19.93 -12.80 -3.43
N THR A 141 19.45 -13.41 -4.52
CA THR A 141 18.86 -12.72 -5.66
C THR A 141 17.36 -12.97 -5.77
N MET A 142 16.63 -12.13 -6.53
CA MET A 142 15.20 -12.32 -6.80
C MET A 142 14.90 -13.63 -7.55
N GLU A 143 15.87 -14.20 -8.25
CA GLU A 143 15.79 -15.46 -8.97
C GLU A 143 16.49 -16.60 -8.21
N GLU A 144 16.31 -16.65 -6.89
CA GLU A 144 16.66 -17.77 -6.01
C GLU A 144 18.17 -18.09 -5.90
N GLY A 145 19.04 -17.36 -6.59
CA GLY A 145 20.48 -17.46 -6.46
C GLY A 145 20.97 -17.16 -5.04
N LEU A 146 22.03 -17.84 -4.64
CA LEU A 146 22.70 -17.70 -3.34
C LEU A 146 24.21 -17.68 -3.56
N TYR A 147 24.86 -16.63 -3.08
CA TYR A 147 26.30 -16.43 -3.17
C TYR A 147 26.90 -16.34 -1.78
N GLU A 148 28.05 -16.96 -1.57
CA GLU A 148 28.94 -16.69 -0.44
C GLU A 148 29.99 -15.65 -0.89
N VAL A 149 30.26 -14.65 -0.04
CA VAL A 149 31.21 -13.59 -0.35
C VAL A 149 32.19 -13.38 0.80
N ASP A 150 33.49 -13.36 0.49
CA ASP A 150 34.54 -12.93 1.43
C ASP A 150 34.59 -11.40 1.48
N LEU A 151 34.39 -10.82 2.67
CA LEU A 151 34.29 -9.38 2.82
C LEU A 151 35.63 -8.65 2.64
N LYS A 152 36.76 -9.36 2.78
CA LYS A 152 38.09 -8.78 2.62
C LYS A 152 38.51 -8.77 1.16
N SER A 153 38.50 -9.94 0.49
CA SER A 153 38.95 -10.07 -0.90
C SER A 153 37.88 -9.71 -1.94
N LEU A 154 36.59 -9.77 -1.57
CA LEU A 154 35.44 -9.70 -2.48
C LEU A 154 35.39 -10.86 -3.48
N ASP A 155 35.97 -12.01 -3.12
CA ASP A 155 35.79 -13.24 -3.86
C ASP A 155 34.37 -13.77 -3.65
N VAL A 156 33.76 -14.21 -4.75
CA VAL A 156 32.37 -14.66 -4.81
C VAL A 156 32.35 -16.15 -5.11
N CYS A 157 31.66 -16.92 -4.28
CA CYS A 157 31.42 -18.34 -4.47
C CYS A 157 29.92 -18.59 -4.67
N PRO A 158 29.48 -18.93 -5.90
CA PRO A 158 28.08 -19.26 -6.16
C PRO A 158 27.70 -20.62 -5.56
N LEU A 159 26.71 -20.63 -4.67
CA LEU A 159 26.19 -21.83 -3.99
C LEU A 159 24.92 -22.35 -4.68
N ILE A 160 24.04 -21.43 -5.06
CA ILE A 160 22.85 -21.69 -5.88
C ILE A 160 22.88 -20.68 -7.02
N ARG A 161 22.69 -21.16 -8.25
CA ARG A 161 22.76 -20.35 -9.46
C ARG A 161 21.55 -19.41 -9.53
N ASP A 162 21.80 -18.12 -9.77
CA ASP A 162 20.75 -17.16 -10.13
C ASP A 162 20.03 -17.60 -11.42
N GLY A 163 18.70 -17.57 -11.36
CA GLY A 163 17.83 -18.05 -12.44
C GLY A 163 17.63 -17.08 -13.62
N ASN A 164 18.27 -15.91 -13.64
CA ASN A 164 18.19 -15.02 -14.80
C ASN A 164 18.99 -15.60 -15.99
N PRO A 165 18.47 -15.47 -17.22
CA PRO A 165 19.21 -15.85 -18.40
C PRO A 165 20.41 -14.91 -18.59
N VAL A 166 21.61 -15.48 -18.72
CA VAL A 166 22.84 -14.71 -18.97
C VAL A 166 22.91 -14.29 -20.44
N PRO A 167 22.93 -12.99 -20.79
CA PRO A 167 23.14 -12.54 -22.15
C PRO A 167 24.59 -12.80 -22.56
N LEU A 168 24.81 -13.27 -23.80
CA LEU A 168 26.12 -13.67 -24.32
C LEU A 168 27.21 -12.58 -24.25
N SER A 169 26.84 -11.30 -24.15
CA SER A 169 27.75 -10.15 -24.19
C SER A 169 28.15 -9.57 -22.84
N THR A 170 27.63 -10.08 -21.71
CA THR A 170 27.84 -9.44 -20.39
C THR A 170 29.19 -9.78 -19.73
N GLY A 171 29.91 -10.78 -20.24
CA GLY A 171 31.16 -11.26 -19.64
C GLY A 171 30.97 -11.84 -18.23
N VAL A 172 29.74 -12.23 -17.89
CA VAL A 172 29.40 -12.91 -16.63
C VAL A 172 30.07 -14.28 -16.61
N GLU A 173 30.66 -14.64 -15.47
CA GLU A 173 31.22 -15.95 -15.25
C GLU A 173 30.10 -17.01 -15.27
N ASP A 174 30.24 -18.04 -16.13
CA ASP A 174 29.30 -19.15 -16.17
C ASP A 174 29.70 -20.22 -15.14
N TYR A 175 28.73 -20.67 -14.36
CA TYR A 175 28.91 -21.67 -13.33
C TYR A 175 27.97 -22.87 -13.56
N PRO A 176 28.12 -23.60 -14.69
CA PRO A 176 27.16 -24.64 -15.09
C PRO A 176 27.10 -25.83 -14.12
N GLN A 177 28.15 -26.03 -13.32
CA GLN A 177 28.21 -27.04 -12.26
C GLN A 177 27.46 -26.66 -10.97
N VAL A 178 27.06 -25.39 -10.82
CA VAL A 178 26.31 -24.91 -9.65
C VAL A 178 24.84 -25.26 -9.82
N LEU A 179 24.21 -25.67 -8.72
CA LEU A 179 22.81 -26.10 -8.69
C LEU A 179 21.87 -24.97 -9.11
N SER A 180 20.94 -25.25 -10.02
CA SER A 180 19.77 -24.40 -10.30
C SER A 180 18.63 -24.76 -9.36
N SER A 181 18.04 -23.76 -8.71
CA SER A 181 16.94 -24.00 -7.77
C SER A 181 15.67 -24.52 -8.44
N LYS A 182 14.93 -25.34 -7.71
CA LYS A 182 13.56 -25.78 -8.02
C LYS A 182 12.53 -25.19 -7.07
N LEU A 183 12.91 -24.19 -6.27
CA LEU A 183 11.99 -23.50 -5.38
C LEU A 183 10.83 -22.90 -6.21
N PRO A 184 9.56 -23.15 -5.84
CA PRO A 184 8.43 -22.58 -6.57
C PRO A 184 8.29 -21.08 -6.29
N GLY A 185 7.52 -20.41 -7.14
CA GLY A 185 7.32 -18.97 -7.08
C GLY A 185 8.39 -18.21 -7.86
N TYR A 186 8.41 -16.91 -7.64
CA TYR A 186 9.24 -15.94 -8.34
C TYR A 186 9.39 -14.68 -7.47
N HIS A 187 10.34 -13.80 -7.81
CA HIS A 187 10.44 -12.46 -7.23
C HIS A 187 10.85 -12.50 -5.75
N GLY A 188 12.08 -12.96 -5.50
CA GLY A 188 12.71 -12.98 -4.18
C GLY A 188 12.70 -11.63 -3.49
N LYS A 189 12.63 -11.67 -2.16
CA LYS A 189 12.52 -10.48 -1.33
C LYS A 189 13.45 -10.55 -0.12
N GLY A 190 13.11 -11.34 0.91
CA GLY A 190 13.82 -11.36 2.18
C GLY A 190 14.90 -12.44 2.23
N LEU A 191 15.98 -12.14 2.96
CA LEU A 191 17.01 -13.11 3.33
C LEU A 191 17.46 -12.83 4.76
N TYR A 192 17.57 -13.88 5.57
CA TYR A 192 18.11 -13.77 6.93
C TYR A 192 18.69 -15.10 7.38
N SER A 193 19.50 -15.11 8.44
CA SER A 193 20.05 -16.34 8.99
C SER A 193 19.98 -16.40 10.51
N GLY A 194 19.86 -17.63 11.02
CA GLY A 194 19.71 -17.93 12.44
C GLY A 194 19.32 -19.39 12.65
N GLN A 195 19.58 -19.90 13.84
CA GLN A 195 19.29 -21.27 14.31
C GLN A 195 19.78 -22.36 13.33
N GLY A 196 20.94 -22.13 12.70
CA GLY A 196 21.53 -23.03 11.71
C GLY A 196 20.78 -23.09 10.37
N ARG A 197 20.05 -22.03 10.02
CA ARG A 197 19.33 -21.89 8.75
C ARG A 197 19.61 -20.54 8.10
N VAL A 198 19.64 -20.53 6.77
CA VAL A 198 19.42 -19.34 5.95
C VAL A 198 17.98 -19.40 5.46
N VAL A 199 17.19 -18.35 5.68
CA VAL A 199 15.78 -18.28 5.32
C VAL A 199 15.61 -17.26 4.21
N TYR A 200 14.92 -17.67 3.15
CA TYR A 200 14.66 -16.89 1.95
C TYR A 200 13.15 -16.80 1.68
N SER A 201 12.69 -15.67 1.16
CA SER A 201 11.30 -15.51 0.73
C SER A 201 11.18 -14.97 -0.69
N ASN A 202 10.14 -15.39 -1.40
CA ASN A 202 9.70 -14.79 -2.66
C ASN A 202 8.17 -14.55 -2.64
N ASN A 203 7.69 -13.58 -3.42
CA ASN A 203 6.30 -13.10 -3.32
C ASN A 203 5.50 -13.20 -4.62
N GLY A 204 6.04 -13.81 -5.67
CA GLY A 204 5.46 -13.79 -7.00
C GLY A 204 5.20 -15.16 -7.60
N GLU A 205 4.47 -15.15 -8.70
CA GLU A 205 4.22 -16.29 -9.57
C GLU A 205 4.35 -15.87 -11.04
N ARG A 206 4.86 -16.75 -11.89
CA ARG A 206 4.94 -16.47 -13.33
C ARG A 206 3.68 -16.95 -14.04
N GLY A 207 3.26 -16.18 -15.04
CA GLY A 207 2.24 -16.59 -16.00
C GLY A 207 1.01 -15.70 -16.01
N LYS A 208 0.24 -15.80 -17.09
CA LYS A 208 -0.92 -14.92 -17.36
C LYS A 208 -1.99 -14.96 -16.28
N GLU A 209 -2.16 -16.10 -15.61
CA GLU A 209 -3.13 -16.20 -14.51
C GLU A 209 -2.73 -15.33 -13.30
N ALA A 210 -1.43 -15.24 -12.99
CA ALA A 210 -0.91 -14.42 -11.90
C ALA A 210 -1.08 -12.91 -12.14
N GLU A 211 -1.18 -12.50 -13.41
CA GLU A 211 -1.45 -11.13 -13.84
C GLU A 211 -2.94 -10.75 -13.76
N LEU A 212 -3.84 -11.70 -13.46
CA LEU A 212 -5.30 -11.48 -13.49
C LEU A 212 -6.01 -11.91 -12.20
N ASN A 213 -5.54 -12.99 -11.59
CA ASN A 213 -6.22 -13.66 -10.48
C ASN A 213 -5.36 -13.61 -9.20
N PRO A 214 -5.69 -12.72 -8.24
CA PRO A 214 -4.95 -12.62 -6.97
C PRO A 214 -5.20 -13.81 -6.03
N LEU A 215 -6.08 -14.75 -6.37
CA LEU A 215 -6.49 -15.85 -5.49
C LEU A 215 -5.62 -17.10 -5.63
N ILE A 216 -4.76 -17.17 -6.66
CA ILE A 216 -3.91 -18.34 -6.91
C ILE A 216 -2.81 -18.49 -5.85
N PHE A 217 -2.24 -19.70 -5.76
CA PHE A 217 -1.00 -19.89 -5.00
C PHE A 217 0.14 -19.12 -5.67
N SER A 218 0.85 -18.32 -4.88
CA SER A 218 1.98 -17.50 -5.33
C SER A 218 3.01 -17.38 -4.21
N GLY A 219 4.27 -17.16 -4.56
CA GLY A 219 5.39 -17.01 -3.64
C GLY A 219 5.76 -18.24 -2.79
N ALA A 220 6.82 -18.13 -2.01
CA ALA A 220 7.34 -19.17 -1.15
C ALA A 220 8.13 -18.58 0.01
N LEU A 221 8.06 -19.24 1.17
CA LEU A 221 9.04 -19.16 2.24
C LEU A 221 9.88 -20.43 2.22
N ALA A 222 11.20 -20.30 2.31
CA ALA A 222 12.13 -21.41 2.22
C ALA A 222 13.27 -21.30 3.22
N GLU A 223 13.91 -22.43 3.52
CA GLU A 223 15.11 -22.50 4.34
C GLU A 223 16.22 -23.32 3.67
N TRP A 224 17.47 -23.01 3.98
CA TRP A 224 18.66 -23.72 3.53
C TRP A 224 19.59 -23.98 4.71
N ASN A 225 20.23 -25.14 4.72
CA ASN A 225 20.96 -25.66 5.88
C ASN A 225 22.48 -25.78 5.65
N GLY A 226 23.02 -25.24 4.57
CA GLY A 226 24.44 -25.36 4.22
C GLY A 226 24.72 -26.15 2.94
N VAL A 227 23.77 -26.95 2.45
CA VAL A 227 23.98 -27.83 1.28
C VAL A 227 22.73 -28.01 0.44
N GLY A 228 22.92 -28.23 -0.87
CA GLY A 228 21.83 -28.51 -1.81
C GLY A 228 20.96 -27.29 -2.12
N ASP A 229 19.71 -27.55 -2.48
CA ASP A 229 18.71 -26.54 -2.87
C ASP A 229 17.92 -26.02 -1.65
N TRP A 230 17.17 -24.94 -1.85
CA TRP A 230 16.18 -24.42 -0.92
C TRP A 230 15.11 -25.46 -0.55
N GLN A 231 14.77 -25.55 0.73
CA GLN A 231 13.69 -26.39 1.25
C GLN A 231 12.45 -25.55 1.48
N LEU A 232 11.34 -25.91 0.82
CA LEU A 232 10.08 -25.19 0.95
C LEU A 232 9.52 -25.33 2.38
N VAL A 233 9.28 -24.20 3.03
CA VAL A 233 8.57 -24.11 4.32
C VAL A 233 7.08 -23.91 4.09
N ARG A 234 6.72 -22.94 3.23
CA ARG A 234 5.32 -22.59 2.96
C ARG A 234 5.15 -21.99 1.57
N ARG A 235 4.06 -22.36 0.90
CA ARG A 235 3.69 -21.87 -0.44
C ARG A 235 2.69 -20.71 -0.34
N ASN A 236 3.19 -19.51 -0.08
CA ASN A 236 2.43 -18.25 -0.03
C ASN A 236 3.36 -17.07 -0.33
N GLN A 237 2.82 -15.87 -0.58
CA GLN A 237 3.63 -14.69 -0.89
C GLN A 237 4.29 -14.19 0.39
N PHE A 238 5.62 -13.99 0.38
CA PHE A 238 6.39 -13.49 1.53
C PHE A 238 7.40 -12.42 1.11
N THR A 239 7.55 -11.35 1.90
CA THR A 239 8.45 -10.22 1.59
C THR A 239 9.62 -10.11 2.56
N GLU A 240 9.39 -9.83 3.84
CA GLU A 240 10.48 -9.66 4.82
C GLU A 240 10.88 -11.00 5.43
N VAL A 241 12.17 -11.14 5.71
CA VAL A 241 12.72 -12.12 6.64
C VAL A 241 13.73 -11.38 7.52
N THR A 242 13.54 -11.41 8.84
CA THR A 242 14.39 -10.65 9.78
C THR A 242 14.30 -11.25 11.18
N GLY A 243 15.04 -10.71 12.14
CA GLY A 243 14.98 -11.10 13.54
C GLY A 243 15.25 -9.89 14.45
N PRO A 244 15.38 -10.09 15.77
CA PRO A 244 15.60 -9.01 16.72
C PRO A 244 16.85 -8.16 16.40
N GLY A 245 17.85 -8.74 15.75
CA GLY A 245 19.07 -8.04 15.33
C GLY A 245 18.93 -7.16 14.09
N GLY A 246 17.83 -7.28 13.33
CA GLY A 246 17.52 -6.43 12.20
C GLY A 246 18.66 -6.34 11.18
N ILE A 247 19.14 -5.12 10.90
CA ILE A 247 20.18 -4.88 9.89
C ILE A 247 21.57 -5.43 10.26
N TYR A 248 21.79 -5.84 11.51
CA TYR A 248 23.08 -6.38 11.97
C TYR A 248 23.15 -7.92 11.90
N GLY A 249 22.02 -8.58 11.65
CA GLY A 249 21.86 -10.01 11.88
C GLY A 249 21.66 -10.36 13.36
N ASN A 250 21.27 -11.60 13.66
CA ASN A 250 20.93 -11.98 15.03
C ASN A 250 22.14 -11.94 15.98
N PRO A 251 22.06 -11.24 17.13
CA PRO A 251 23.13 -11.22 18.12
C PRO A 251 23.32 -12.58 18.81
N HIS A 252 22.27 -13.37 18.96
CA HIS A 252 22.31 -14.74 19.48
C HIS A 252 21.77 -15.71 18.42
N PRO A 253 22.54 -15.98 17.35
CA PRO A 253 22.05 -16.71 16.19
C PRO A 253 21.53 -18.10 16.55
N GLU A 254 22.02 -18.77 17.59
CA GLU A 254 21.53 -20.10 18.00
C GLU A 254 20.13 -20.12 18.63
N SER A 255 19.63 -18.97 19.13
CA SER A 255 18.39 -18.90 19.91
C SER A 255 17.40 -17.85 19.46
N ASP A 256 17.86 -16.76 18.86
CA ASP A 256 16.98 -15.65 18.46
C ASP A 256 15.95 -16.11 17.41
N PRO A 257 14.69 -15.63 17.51
CA PRO A 257 13.67 -15.96 16.53
C PRO A 257 14.02 -15.37 15.16
N ILE A 258 13.48 -16.00 14.12
CA ILE A 258 13.38 -15.40 12.78
C ILE A 258 11.90 -15.16 12.51
N TRP A 259 11.55 -13.99 12.03
CA TRP A 259 10.21 -13.62 11.61
C TRP A 259 10.17 -13.45 10.10
N SER A 260 9.05 -13.84 9.51
CA SER A 260 8.73 -13.49 8.13
C SER A 260 7.27 -13.07 8.02
N ILE A 261 6.99 -12.07 7.20
CA ILE A 261 5.63 -11.59 6.96
C ILE A 261 5.27 -11.75 5.49
N GLY A 262 4.07 -12.28 5.26
CA GLY A 262 3.55 -12.61 3.96
C GLY A 262 2.03 -12.51 3.93
N TRP A 263 1.40 -13.08 2.90
CA TRP A 263 -0.04 -13.10 2.75
C TRP A 263 -0.51 -14.23 1.83
N ASP A 264 -1.79 -14.54 1.97
CA ASP A 264 -2.59 -15.19 0.95
C ASP A 264 -3.79 -14.30 0.61
N HIS A 265 -4.72 -14.75 -0.23
CA HIS A 265 -5.91 -13.97 -0.55
C HIS A 265 -6.79 -13.64 0.67
N ARG A 266 -6.66 -14.38 1.78
CA ARG A 266 -7.51 -14.25 2.97
C ARG A 266 -6.98 -13.20 3.93
N SER A 267 -5.69 -13.22 4.23
CA SER A 267 -5.10 -12.42 5.31
C SER A 267 -3.57 -12.34 5.18
N LEU A 268 -2.95 -11.49 6.02
CA LEU A 268 -1.51 -11.54 6.24
C LEU A 268 -1.15 -12.80 7.03
N ILE A 269 0.07 -13.30 6.81
CA ILE A 269 0.63 -14.48 7.45
C ILE A 269 1.95 -14.07 8.10
N LEU A 270 2.01 -14.09 9.43
CA LEU A 270 3.23 -13.96 10.20
C LEU A 270 3.77 -15.36 10.50
N MET A 271 4.99 -15.64 10.07
CA MET A 271 5.74 -16.85 10.36
C MET A 271 6.82 -16.55 11.39
N CYS A 272 6.93 -17.36 12.44
CA CYS A 272 7.97 -17.27 13.46
C CYS A 272 8.74 -18.60 13.53
N PHE A 273 10.03 -18.56 13.27
CA PHE A 273 10.95 -19.66 13.50
C PHE A 273 11.54 -19.54 14.91
N TRP A 274 11.10 -20.40 15.81
CA TRP A 274 11.52 -20.40 17.21
C TRP A 274 11.79 -21.84 17.64
N GLU A 275 12.89 -22.07 18.36
CA GLU A 275 13.33 -23.41 18.78
C GLU A 275 13.34 -24.42 17.61
N ARG A 276 13.82 -23.96 16.45
CA ARG A 276 13.89 -24.73 15.19
C ARG A 276 12.54 -25.25 14.69
N LYS A 277 11.44 -24.56 14.99
CA LYS A 277 10.08 -24.86 14.52
C LYS A 277 9.40 -23.62 13.97
N TRP A 278 8.59 -23.84 12.94
CA TRP A 278 7.77 -22.79 12.33
C TRP A 278 6.40 -22.69 13.00
N HIS A 279 6.02 -21.47 13.37
CA HIS A 279 4.73 -21.10 13.94
C HIS A 279 4.04 -20.07 13.05
N SER A 280 2.72 -20.17 12.90
CA SER A 280 1.92 -19.39 11.94
C SER A 280 0.82 -18.60 12.65
N TYR A 281 0.70 -17.32 12.31
CA TYR A 281 -0.30 -16.39 12.83
C TYR A 281 -0.87 -15.56 11.68
N ARG A 282 -2.10 -15.08 11.82
CA ARG A 282 -2.79 -14.29 10.81
C ARG A 282 -3.15 -12.89 11.30
N LEU A 283 -2.96 -11.90 10.45
CA LEU A 283 -3.30 -10.50 10.70
C LEU A 283 -4.22 -9.98 9.59
N PRO A 284 -5.09 -9.00 9.86
CA PRO A 284 -5.92 -8.41 8.81
C PRO A 284 -5.11 -7.58 7.81
N LYS A 285 -5.63 -7.45 6.58
CA LYS A 285 -5.14 -6.53 5.56
C LYS A 285 -5.89 -5.20 5.62
N ALA A 286 -5.19 -4.08 5.53
CA ALA A 286 -5.81 -2.75 5.45
C ALA A 286 -6.13 -2.31 4.03
N SER A 287 -5.21 -2.56 3.10
CA SER A 287 -5.32 -2.28 1.68
C SER A 287 -5.19 -3.58 0.88
N HIS A 288 -5.86 -3.64 -0.26
CA HIS A 288 -5.76 -4.77 -1.20
C HIS A 288 -4.91 -4.45 -2.43
N CYS A 289 -4.37 -3.23 -2.55
CA CYS A 289 -3.55 -2.86 -3.70
C CYS A 289 -2.27 -3.71 -3.87
N TYR A 290 -1.92 -4.50 -2.84
CA TYR A 290 -0.73 -5.35 -2.76
C TYR A 290 -1.00 -6.80 -3.22
N ASP A 291 -2.25 -7.17 -3.50
CA ASP A 291 -2.67 -8.58 -3.62
C ASP A 291 -2.34 -9.25 -4.96
N GLY A 292 -1.73 -8.54 -5.91
CA GLY A 292 -1.34 -9.11 -7.21
C GLY A 292 -0.46 -10.35 -7.06
N ALA A 293 -0.89 -11.48 -7.62
CA ALA A 293 -0.21 -12.76 -7.47
C ALA A 293 1.15 -12.81 -8.21
N HIS A 294 1.39 -11.96 -9.20
CA HIS A 294 2.70 -11.84 -9.85
C HIS A 294 3.77 -11.21 -8.94
N GLY A 295 3.38 -10.48 -7.89
CA GLY A 295 4.26 -9.95 -6.85
C GLY A 295 4.88 -8.56 -7.10
N TRP A 296 4.52 -7.84 -8.17
CA TRP A 296 5.10 -6.51 -8.48
C TRP A 296 4.44 -5.38 -7.71
N ASN A 297 3.15 -5.51 -7.37
CA ASN A 297 2.38 -4.56 -6.56
C ASN A 297 2.92 -4.32 -5.14
N THR A 298 4.06 -4.88 -4.75
CA THR A 298 4.64 -4.69 -3.43
C THR A 298 6.13 -4.43 -3.55
N GLU A 299 6.60 -3.40 -2.86
CA GLU A 299 8.04 -3.17 -2.72
C GLU A 299 8.65 -4.08 -1.68
N TRP A 300 9.12 -3.50 -0.58
CA TRP A 300 9.81 -4.22 0.47
C TRP A 300 9.24 -3.81 1.82
N PRO A 301 8.00 -4.21 2.14
CA PRO A 301 7.49 -4.01 3.49
C PRO A 301 8.48 -4.61 4.50
N ARG A 302 8.87 -3.87 5.53
CA ARG A 302 9.94 -4.25 6.48
C ARG A 302 9.43 -4.36 7.93
N ILE A 303 10.23 -5.01 8.78
CA ILE A 303 10.18 -4.90 10.24
C ILE A 303 11.52 -4.33 10.72
N ARG A 304 11.54 -3.11 11.29
CA ARG A 304 12.80 -2.41 11.64
C ARG A 304 12.72 -1.61 12.93
N GLU A 305 13.90 -1.41 13.50
CA GLU A 305 14.15 -0.47 14.58
C GLU A 305 13.94 0.97 14.11
N ILE A 306 13.22 1.77 14.89
CA ILE A 306 13.00 3.20 14.65
C ILE A 306 13.40 4.06 15.86
N GLY A 307 14.13 3.47 16.82
CA GLY A 307 14.55 4.11 18.07
C GLY A 307 13.44 4.15 19.12
N GLU A 308 12.52 3.18 19.06
CA GLU A 308 11.45 2.94 20.02
C GLU A 308 11.71 1.60 20.76
N PRO A 309 11.03 1.31 21.88
CA PRO A 309 11.14 -0.01 22.52
C PRO A 309 10.76 -1.14 21.56
N ASP A 310 9.68 -0.95 20.80
CA ASP A 310 9.17 -1.87 19.80
C ASP A 310 9.70 -1.52 18.40
N LEU A 311 9.66 -2.50 17.49
CA LEU A 311 9.94 -2.30 16.07
C LEU A 311 8.72 -1.72 15.36
N LEU A 312 8.95 -1.04 14.24
CA LEU A 312 7.91 -0.69 13.28
C LEU A 312 7.85 -1.77 12.20
N MET A 313 6.67 -2.32 11.95
CA MET A 313 6.38 -3.16 10.80
C MET A 313 5.46 -2.43 9.84
N THR A 314 5.75 -2.50 8.54
CA THR A 314 4.86 -2.04 7.46
C THR A 314 4.33 -3.26 6.72
N MET A 315 3.02 -3.34 6.48
CA MET A 315 2.46 -4.37 5.59
C MET A 315 1.05 -3.97 5.11
N HIS A 316 0.75 -4.18 3.83
CA HIS A 316 -0.56 -3.91 3.20
C HIS A 316 -1.18 -2.55 3.57
N GLY A 317 -0.38 -1.47 3.51
CA GLY A 317 -0.86 -0.11 3.77
C GLY A 317 -1.16 0.20 5.24
N MET A 318 -0.58 -0.56 6.17
CA MET A 318 -0.71 -0.34 7.62
C MET A 318 0.64 -0.32 8.32
N PHE A 319 0.81 0.61 9.25
CA PHE A 319 1.87 0.61 10.25
C PHE A 319 1.47 -0.23 11.45
N TRP A 320 2.41 -1.02 11.94
CA TRP A 320 2.23 -1.91 13.07
C TRP A 320 3.36 -1.69 14.07
N ARG A 321 2.99 -1.61 15.34
CA ARG A 321 3.93 -1.85 16.43
C ARG A 321 4.22 -3.34 16.49
N PHE A 322 5.49 -3.73 16.44
CA PHE A 322 5.93 -5.12 16.46
C PHE A 322 6.92 -5.36 17.61
N PRO A 323 6.62 -6.26 18.57
CA PRO A 323 7.45 -6.44 19.74
C PRO A 323 8.74 -7.22 19.41
N LYS A 324 9.89 -6.70 19.84
CA LYS A 324 11.19 -7.40 19.68
C LYS A 324 11.24 -8.75 20.37
N THR A 325 10.39 -8.93 21.39
CA THR A 325 10.31 -10.13 22.21
C THR A 325 9.37 -11.19 21.62
N PHE A 326 8.89 -11.02 20.38
CA PHE A 326 7.93 -11.93 19.77
C PHE A 326 8.56 -13.32 19.56
N THR A 327 8.03 -14.32 20.25
CA THR A 327 8.37 -15.74 20.09
C THR A 327 7.10 -16.57 20.14
N ALA A 328 7.19 -17.86 19.85
CA ALA A 328 6.04 -18.77 19.99
C ALA A 328 5.53 -18.90 21.44
N GLN A 329 6.36 -18.55 22.43
CA GLN A 329 6.01 -18.56 23.86
C GLN A 329 5.53 -17.18 24.37
N ASN A 330 5.81 -16.11 23.61
CA ASN A 330 5.41 -14.75 23.94
C ASN A 330 5.00 -14.00 22.66
N THR A 331 3.71 -14.05 22.37
CA THR A 331 3.11 -13.49 21.15
C THR A 331 2.38 -12.17 21.40
N TYR A 332 2.49 -11.62 22.61
CA TYR A 332 1.82 -10.38 23.01
C TYR A 332 2.44 -9.15 22.36
N GLY A 333 1.59 -8.21 21.94
CA GLY A 333 2.00 -6.81 21.77
C GLY A 333 1.95 -6.25 20.35
N ILE A 334 1.65 -7.07 19.33
CA ILE A 334 1.42 -6.55 17.97
C ILE A 334 0.19 -5.65 17.98
N ARG A 335 0.34 -4.39 17.54
CA ARG A 335 -0.78 -3.42 17.50
C ARG A 335 -0.78 -2.64 16.19
N PRO A 336 -1.95 -2.42 15.57
CA PRO A 336 -2.06 -1.47 14.48
C PRO A 336 -1.81 -0.04 15.01
N ARG A 337 -1.13 0.79 14.22
CA ARG A 337 -0.91 2.23 14.52
C ARG A 337 -1.82 3.10 13.64
N SER A 338 -1.53 3.20 12.34
CA SER A 338 -2.36 3.88 11.35
C SER A 338 -2.27 3.21 9.98
N THR A 339 -3.17 3.58 9.06
CA THR A 339 -3.02 3.25 7.64
C THR A 339 -2.25 4.35 6.89
N TYR A 340 -1.61 4.00 5.77
CA TYR A 340 -0.84 4.93 4.92
C TYR A 340 -1.13 4.67 3.43
N LEU A 341 -0.80 5.64 2.57
CA LEU A 341 -1.06 5.62 1.12
C LEU A 341 0.22 5.50 0.29
N LYS A 342 1.34 6.06 0.75
CA LYS A 342 2.64 5.91 0.08
C LYS A 342 3.01 4.46 -0.18
N VAL A 343 3.72 4.23 -1.28
CA VAL A 343 4.45 2.98 -1.50
C VAL A 343 5.82 3.13 -0.85
N ILE A 344 6.08 2.32 0.19
CA ILE A 344 7.30 2.40 1.01
C ILE A 344 8.18 1.18 0.70
N GLY A 345 9.37 1.44 0.17
CA GLY A 345 10.39 0.43 -0.11
C GLY A 345 11.34 0.22 1.07
N ASP A 346 11.58 1.24 1.88
CA ASP A 346 12.42 1.07 3.07
C ASP A 346 12.22 2.18 4.10
N PHE A 347 12.75 2.00 5.31
CA PHE A 347 12.79 3.08 6.32
C PHE A 347 13.88 2.89 7.36
N CYS A 348 14.29 4.01 7.95
CA CYS A 348 15.20 4.06 9.08
C CYS A 348 14.98 5.32 9.91
N ARG A 349 15.40 5.29 11.17
CA ARG A 349 15.62 6.52 11.93
C ARG A 349 16.92 7.17 11.46
N TRP A 350 16.87 8.46 11.13
CA TRP A 350 18.06 9.25 10.89
C TRP A 350 17.98 10.53 11.70
N ARG A 351 18.85 10.63 12.72
CA ARG A 351 18.83 11.71 13.72
C ARG A 351 17.52 11.73 14.50
N ASP A 352 16.81 12.85 14.46
CA ASP A 352 15.52 13.10 15.09
C ASP A 352 14.32 12.78 14.17
N ARG A 353 14.57 12.36 12.92
CA ARG A 353 13.53 12.05 11.93
C ARG A 353 13.40 10.55 11.69
N LEU A 354 12.19 10.13 11.36
CA LEU A 354 11.91 8.86 10.71
C LEU A 354 11.88 9.12 9.20
N VAL A 355 12.67 8.38 8.43
CA VAL A 355 12.78 8.59 6.98
C VAL A 355 12.28 7.36 6.26
N PHE A 356 11.37 7.55 5.30
CA PHE A 356 10.87 6.52 4.41
C PHE A 356 11.47 6.69 3.02
N GLY A 357 12.02 5.62 2.45
CA GLY A 357 12.32 5.52 1.03
C GLY A 357 11.07 5.07 0.28
N CYS A 358 10.64 5.86 -0.70
CA CYS A 358 9.40 5.62 -1.43
C CYS A 358 9.65 5.07 -2.83
N ASP A 359 8.59 4.51 -3.42
CA ASP A 359 8.45 4.44 -4.89
C ASP A 359 7.27 5.32 -5.34
N ASP A 360 7.58 6.47 -5.93
CA ASP A 360 6.59 7.52 -6.13
C ASP A 360 5.94 7.49 -7.50
N THR A 361 6.66 7.11 -8.55
CA THR A 361 6.18 7.27 -9.92
C THR A 361 6.99 6.41 -10.90
N ALA A 362 6.32 5.45 -11.56
CA ALA A 362 6.91 4.59 -12.56
C ALA A 362 6.50 5.01 -13.99
N LYS A 363 7.48 5.13 -14.90
CA LYS A 363 7.24 5.37 -16.33
C LYS A 363 6.37 4.30 -16.99
N SER A 364 6.47 3.06 -16.52
CA SER A 364 5.77 1.93 -17.14
C SER A 364 4.27 1.93 -16.88
N GLU A 365 3.80 2.47 -15.75
CA GLU A 365 2.43 2.26 -15.20
C GLU A 365 1.99 0.78 -15.10
N PHE A 366 2.89 -0.17 -15.39
CA PHE A 366 2.70 -1.62 -15.36
C PHE A 366 1.33 -2.10 -15.87
N LEU A 367 0.58 -2.80 -15.01
CA LEU A 367 -0.76 -3.32 -15.27
C LEU A 367 -1.86 -2.34 -14.85
N ASN A 368 -1.50 -1.15 -14.39
CA ASN A 368 -2.40 -0.20 -13.75
C ASN A 368 -3.07 0.72 -14.80
N LYS A 369 -3.79 0.11 -15.75
CA LYS A 369 -4.52 0.81 -16.82
C LYS A 369 -6.03 0.78 -16.55
N ARG A 370 -6.70 1.91 -16.81
CA ARG A 370 -8.08 2.16 -16.39
C ARG A 370 -8.86 2.91 -17.44
N VAL A 371 -10.13 2.55 -17.63
CA VAL A 371 -11.04 3.35 -18.46
C VAL A 371 -11.21 4.75 -17.86
N ALA A 372 -11.17 4.88 -16.53
CA ALA A 372 -11.26 6.14 -15.81
C ALA A 372 -10.06 7.08 -16.00
N LYS A 373 -8.90 6.54 -16.38
CA LYS A 373 -7.74 7.35 -16.79
C LYS A 373 -7.84 7.80 -18.25
N GLY A 374 -8.55 7.05 -19.09
CA GLY A 374 -8.55 7.24 -20.54
C GLY A 374 -7.16 7.01 -21.12
N ASP A 375 -6.77 7.83 -22.10
CA ASP A 375 -5.44 7.78 -22.74
C ASP A 375 -4.39 8.61 -21.99
N LEU A 376 -4.53 8.77 -20.67
CA LEU A 376 -3.58 9.51 -19.85
C LEU A 376 -2.18 8.92 -19.99
N GLY A 377 -1.23 9.76 -20.39
CA GLY A 377 0.16 9.34 -20.52
C GLY A 377 0.84 9.23 -19.16
N GLY A 378 1.39 8.05 -18.88
CA GLY A 378 2.29 7.82 -17.76
C GLY A 378 3.48 8.78 -17.74
N PRO A 379 4.11 8.99 -16.57
CA PRO A 379 5.17 9.98 -16.34
C PRO A 379 6.32 9.84 -17.34
N GLY A 380 6.92 10.96 -17.78
CA GLY A 380 7.96 10.89 -18.82
C GLY A 380 9.26 10.21 -18.36
N GLN A 381 9.48 10.13 -17.05
CA GLN A 381 10.63 9.51 -16.42
C GLN A 381 10.24 9.03 -15.01
N SER A 382 10.77 7.88 -14.61
CA SER A 382 10.54 7.30 -13.29
C SER A 382 11.28 8.10 -12.22
N GLN A 383 10.68 8.23 -11.04
CA GLN A 383 11.27 8.98 -9.95
C GLN A 383 10.78 8.51 -8.58
N SER A 384 11.63 8.72 -7.59
CA SER A 384 11.32 8.53 -6.18
C SER A 384 11.94 9.61 -5.32
N ASN A 385 11.42 9.75 -4.11
CA ASN A 385 12.00 10.61 -3.10
C ASN A 385 11.98 9.95 -1.72
N LEU A 386 12.56 10.66 -0.76
CA LEU A 386 12.52 10.32 0.65
C LEU A 386 11.45 11.17 1.35
N TRP A 387 10.73 10.56 2.29
CA TRP A 387 9.76 11.22 3.14
C TRP A 387 10.25 11.28 4.59
N PHE A 388 10.57 12.49 5.04
CA PHE A 388 11.09 12.77 6.38
C PHE A 388 9.95 13.13 7.31
N THR A 389 9.68 12.28 8.28
CA THR A 389 8.63 12.46 9.27
C THR A 389 9.21 12.43 10.67
N TYR A 390 8.34 12.42 11.69
CA TYR A 390 8.72 12.20 13.08
C TYR A 390 8.28 10.80 13.55
N GLY A 391 8.76 10.37 14.72
CA GLY A 391 8.52 9.03 15.25
C GLY A 391 7.06 8.73 15.56
N GLU A 392 6.26 9.77 15.83
CA GLU A 392 4.83 9.69 16.10
C GLU A 392 3.97 9.66 14.83
N THR A 393 4.51 9.98 13.66
CA THR A 393 3.75 10.01 12.40
C THR A 393 3.02 8.69 12.09
N PRO A 394 3.56 7.49 12.37
CA PRO A 394 2.83 6.24 12.20
C PRO A 394 1.54 6.10 13.04
N ASP A 395 1.25 6.99 13.99
CA ASP A 395 -0.03 7.04 14.74
C ASP A 395 -1.00 8.13 14.24
N GLN A 396 -0.63 8.92 13.24
CA GLN A 396 -1.31 10.20 12.93
C GLN A 396 -1.95 10.25 11.53
N LEU A 397 -1.86 9.18 10.75
CA LEU A 397 -2.37 9.15 9.38
C LEU A 397 -3.80 8.57 9.31
N GLY A 398 -4.05 7.63 8.39
CA GLY A 398 -5.37 7.08 8.15
C GLY A 398 -5.88 6.20 9.29
N PRO A 399 -7.21 6.08 9.45
CA PRO A 399 -7.80 5.25 10.48
C PRO A 399 -7.37 3.79 10.30
N VAL A 400 -7.19 3.11 11.42
CA VAL A 400 -6.97 1.66 11.43
C VAL A 400 -8.24 0.97 10.95
N LEU A 401 -8.12 0.24 9.84
CA LEU A 401 -9.15 -0.57 9.24
C LEU A 401 -8.47 -1.83 8.71
N GLY A 402 -9.01 -3.00 9.03
CA GLY A 402 -8.41 -4.26 8.63
C GLY A 402 -9.46 -5.35 8.49
N ARG A 403 -9.26 -6.25 7.53
CA ARG A 403 -10.10 -7.42 7.36
C ARG A 403 -9.29 -8.63 6.93
N GLY A 404 -9.83 -9.81 7.17
CA GLY A 404 -9.23 -11.03 6.66
C GLY A 404 -9.82 -12.27 7.28
N GLY A 405 -9.50 -13.44 6.75
CA GLY A 405 -10.01 -14.70 7.23
C GLY A 405 -8.93 -15.69 7.64
N VAL A 406 -9.31 -16.62 8.50
CA VAL A 406 -8.58 -17.89 8.66
C VAL A 406 -9.01 -18.89 7.58
N TRP A 407 -10.29 -18.81 7.15
CA TRP A 407 -10.86 -19.59 6.06
C TRP A 407 -11.72 -18.72 5.15
N VAL A 408 -11.61 -18.91 3.84
CA VAL A 408 -12.46 -18.35 2.78
C VAL A 408 -12.77 -19.47 1.79
N GLU A 409 -13.97 -20.03 1.92
CA GLU A 409 -14.46 -21.19 1.15
C GLU A 409 -13.58 -22.46 1.25
N ASP A 410 -12.86 -22.62 2.36
CA ASP A 410 -11.88 -23.70 2.49
C ASP A 410 -12.44 -25.00 3.05
N PRO A 411 -11.83 -26.14 2.71
CA PRO A 411 -12.04 -27.36 3.46
C PRO A 411 -11.50 -27.23 4.89
N VAL A 412 -12.30 -27.63 5.87
CA VAL A 412 -11.96 -27.64 7.30
C VAL A 412 -12.26 -29.02 7.87
N GLN A 413 -11.29 -29.60 8.57
CA GLN A 413 -11.45 -30.88 9.25
C GLN A 413 -12.02 -30.68 10.66
N ALA A 414 -12.86 -31.61 11.10
CA ALA A 414 -13.44 -31.62 12.43
C ALA A 414 -12.35 -31.63 13.50
N GLY A 415 -12.52 -30.82 14.54
CA GLY A 415 -11.62 -30.79 15.69
C GLY A 415 -10.29 -30.04 15.48
N GLN A 416 -9.93 -29.69 14.24
CA GLN A 416 -8.69 -28.96 13.94
C GLN A 416 -8.85 -27.45 14.18
N TRP A 417 -7.93 -26.88 14.95
CA TRP A 417 -7.85 -25.44 15.13
C TRP A 417 -7.30 -24.74 13.89
N SER A 418 -7.88 -23.59 13.57
CA SER A 418 -7.33 -22.65 12.60
C SER A 418 -5.97 -22.10 13.04
N ASP A 419 -5.24 -21.48 12.11
CA ASP A 419 -4.24 -20.47 12.46
C ASP A 419 -4.87 -19.45 13.44
N SER A 420 -4.06 -18.91 14.33
CA SER A 420 -4.49 -17.88 15.27
C SER A 420 -4.61 -16.53 14.56
N PHE A 421 -5.70 -15.80 14.79
CA PHE A 421 -5.96 -14.51 14.14
C PHE A 421 -5.89 -13.36 15.15
N LEU A 422 -5.17 -12.29 14.81
CA LEU A 422 -4.99 -11.13 15.68
C LEU A 422 -6.33 -10.38 15.83
N ILE A 423 -6.78 -10.17 17.07
CA ILE A 423 -7.98 -9.35 17.37
C ILE A 423 -7.67 -8.14 18.26
N ALA A 424 -6.45 -8.02 18.77
CA ALA A 424 -6.04 -6.91 19.62
C ALA A 424 -5.79 -5.61 18.85
N GLY A 425 -6.10 -4.48 19.49
CA GLY A 425 -5.85 -3.14 18.94
C GLY A 425 -6.94 -2.58 18.03
N PHE A 426 -8.11 -3.23 17.97
CA PHE A 426 -9.26 -2.75 17.19
C PHE A 426 -10.46 -2.50 18.12
N ALA A 427 -11.11 -1.35 17.95
CA ALA A 427 -12.26 -0.94 18.77
C ALA A 427 -13.57 -1.63 18.33
N LYS A 428 -13.75 -1.77 17.02
CA LYS A 428 -14.92 -2.39 16.38
C LYS A 428 -14.48 -3.67 15.73
N ARG A 429 -15.08 -4.80 16.10
CA ARG A 429 -14.68 -6.12 15.60
C ARG A 429 -15.90 -6.99 15.36
N SER A 430 -15.82 -7.80 14.33
CA SER A 430 -16.83 -8.79 14.04
C SER A 430 -16.24 -10.01 13.37
N LEU A 431 -17.02 -11.08 13.39
CA LEU A 431 -16.75 -12.34 12.74
C LEU A 431 -17.96 -12.77 11.93
N PHE A 432 -17.74 -13.07 10.66
CA PHE A 432 -18.67 -13.80 9.82
C PHE A 432 -18.29 -15.28 9.74
N LEU A 433 -19.26 -16.16 10.02
CA LEU A 433 -19.13 -17.61 9.89
C LEU A 433 -20.14 -18.15 8.88
N SER A 434 -19.70 -19.03 7.98
CA SER A 434 -20.58 -19.78 7.09
C SER A 434 -20.00 -21.14 6.70
N HIS A 435 -20.85 -22.05 6.23
CA HIS A 435 -20.43 -23.31 5.67
C HIS A 435 -21.39 -23.82 4.59
N SER A 436 -20.91 -24.74 3.73
CA SER A 436 -21.72 -25.36 2.67
C SER A 436 -22.51 -26.60 3.10
N SER A 437 -22.29 -27.14 4.30
CA SER A 437 -23.01 -28.33 4.80
C SER A 437 -24.53 -28.11 4.85
N PRO A 438 -25.36 -29.11 4.50
CA PRO A 438 -26.82 -29.03 4.57
C PRO A 438 -27.36 -29.11 6.00
N THR A 439 -26.53 -29.52 6.96
CA THR A 439 -26.89 -29.62 8.38
C THR A 439 -26.16 -28.55 9.17
N SER A 440 -26.69 -28.19 10.34
CA SER A 440 -26.05 -27.21 11.21
C SER A 440 -24.67 -27.67 11.67
N ILE A 441 -23.74 -26.72 11.81
CA ILE A 441 -22.38 -26.94 12.30
C ILE A 441 -22.11 -26.03 13.48
N ARG A 442 -21.41 -26.56 14.48
CA ARG A 442 -20.96 -25.81 15.65
C ARG A 442 -19.50 -25.40 15.45
N PHE A 443 -19.24 -24.11 15.56
CA PHE A 443 -17.89 -23.57 15.67
C PHE A 443 -17.57 -23.26 17.13
N ASP A 444 -16.46 -23.80 17.61
CA ASP A 444 -15.90 -23.50 18.93
C ASP A 444 -14.84 -22.39 18.77
N LEU A 445 -14.94 -21.34 19.58
CA LEU A 445 -14.01 -20.20 19.56
C LEU A 445 -13.23 -20.16 20.88
N GLU A 446 -11.93 -19.94 20.79
CA GLU A 446 -11.04 -19.69 21.93
C GLU A 446 -10.21 -18.44 21.70
N THR A 447 -9.87 -17.74 22.79
CA THR A 447 -8.96 -16.60 22.78
C THR A 447 -7.70 -16.91 23.59
N ASP A 448 -6.57 -16.31 23.21
CA ASP A 448 -5.33 -16.28 24.00
C ASP A 448 -5.17 -14.88 24.60
N PRO A 449 -5.56 -14.66 25.87
CA PRO A 449 -5.68 -13.31 26.41
C PRO A 449 -4.35 -12.59 26.60
N ASP A 450 -3.30 -13.34 26.95
CA ASP A 450 -2.00 -12.82 27.35
C ASP A 450 -0.88 -13.13 26.34
N GLY A 451 -1.20 -13.83 25.25
CA GLY A 451 -0.24 -14.18 24.20
C GLY A 451 0.76 -15.27 24.63
N LYS A 452 0.49 -16.01 25.71
CA LYS A 452 1.36 -17.07 26.23
C LYS A 452 0.88 -18.48 25.88
N GLY A 453 -0.15 -18.59 25.05
CA GLY A 453 -0.78 -19.87 24.71
C GLY A 453 -1.76 -20.37 25.78
N ASN A 454 -2.19 -19.50 26.70
CA ASN A 454 -3.16 -19.81 27.74
C ASN A 454 -4.59 -19.68 27.19
N TRP A 455 -4.95 -20.56 26.26
CA TRP A 455 -6.22 -20.51 25.53
C TRP A 455 -7.43 -20.69 26.46
N GLN A 456 -8.43 -19.81 26.30
CA GLN A 456 -9.67 -19.81 27.05
C GLN A 456 -10.87 -19.92 26.10
N THR A 457 -11.85 -20.74 26.47
CA THR A 457 -13.12 -20.84 25.76
C THR A 457 -13.81 -19.48 25.75
N LEU A 458 -14.12 -18.99 24.55
CA LEU A 458 -14.88 -17.76 24.37
C LEU A 458 -16.38 -18.07 24.27
N ARG A 459 -16.78 -18.79 23.22
CA ARG A 459 -18.19 -19.21 23.00
C ARG A 459 -18.29 -20.25 21.88
N GLN A 460 -19.48 -20.83 21.75
CA GLN A 460 -19.85 -21.69 20.64
C GLN A 460 -20.89 -21.00 19.75
N ILE A 461 -20.73 -21.11 18.44
CA ILE A 461 -21.68 -20.55 17.47
C ILE A 461 -22.19 -21.69 16.60
N VAL A 462 -23.51 -21.90 16.59
CA VAL A 462 -24.16 -22.86 15.70
C VAL A 462 -24.65 -22.12 14.46
N VAL A 463 -24.13 -22.50 13.30
CA VAL A 463 -24.57 -21.99 12.00
C VAL A 463 -25.51 -23.02 11.38
N SER A 464 -26.63 -22.57 10.83
CA SER A 464 -27.61 -23.44 10.19
C SER A 464 -27.09 -24.00 8.86
N GLY A 465 -27.73 -25.08 8.37
CA GLY A 465 -27.44 -25.67 7.07
C GLY A 465 -27.40 -24.62 5.94
N LYS A 466 -26.26 -24.55 5.21
CA LYS A 466 -25.97 -23.56 4.15
C LYS A 466 -26.13 -22.10 4.61
N GLY A 467 -26.08 -21.85 5.91
CA GLY A 467 -26.30 -20.54 6.51
C GLY A 467 -25.02 -19.72 6.67
N GLY A 468 -25.21 -18.46 7.06
CA GLY A 468 -24.16 -17.55 7.47
C GLY A 468 -24.61 -16.72 8.66
N VAL A 469 -23.70 -16.43 9.58
CA VAL A 469 -23.97 -15.64 10.79
C VAL A 469 -22.89 -14.58 10.95
N TRP A 470 -23.32 -13.33 11.12
CA TRP A 470 -22.46 -12.22 11.55
C TRP A 470 -22.56 -12.07 13.06
N THR A 471 -21.43 -11.98 13.74
CA THR A 471 -21.38 -11.84 15.19
C THR A 471 -20.45 -10.72 15.59
N GLU A 472 -20.91 -9.86 16.49
CA GLU A 472 -20.05 -8.88 17.16
C GLU A 472 -19.00 -9.59 18.01
N LEU A 473 -17.78 -9.05 17.98
CA LEU A 473 -16.72 -9.34 18.94
C LEU A 473 -16.49 -8.08 19.77
N GLY A 474 -17.40 -7.83 20.72
CA GLY A 474 -17.51 -6.57 21.43
C GLY A 474 -16.29 -6.27 22.31
N PRO A 475 -16.17 -5.04 22.85
CA PRO A 475 -15.00 -4.61 23.61
C PRO A 475 -14.73 -5.44 24.88
N GLU A 476 -15.73 -6.19 25.37
CA GLU A 476 -15.61 -7.14 26.47
C GLU A 476 -14.77 -8.38 26.14
N ILE A 477 -14.56 -8.68 24.86
CA ILE A 477 -13.72 -9.79 24.44
C ILE A 477 -12.25 -9.34 24.48
N PHE A 478 -11.55 -9.81 25.50
CA PHE A 478 -10.12 -9.56 25.68
C PHE A 478 -9.30 -10.70 25.08
N GLY A 479 -8.33 -10.33 24.24
CA GLY A 479 -7.20 -11.19 23.95
C GLY A 479 -6.36 -10.75 22.76
N GLU A 480 -5.17 -11.33 22.69
CA GLU A 480 -4.24 -11.11 21.58
C GLU A 480 -4.78 -11.81 20.34
N TRP A 481 -5.11 -13.10 20.50
CA TRP A 481 -5.44 -13.99 19.40
C TRP A 481 -6.79 -14.66 19.61
N ILE A 482 -7.42 -15.02 18.49
CA ILE A 482 -8.58 -15.90 18.45
C ILE A 482 -8.31 -17.09 17.52
N ARG A 483 -8.83 -18.27 17.85
CA ARG A 483 -8.81 -19.45 16.98
C ARG A 483 -10.19 -20.11 16.93
N ILE A 484 -10.44 -20.82 15.83
CA ILE A 484 -11.75 -21.40 15.53
C ILE A 484 -11.54 -22.86 15.13
N ARG A 485 -12.42 -23.76 15.58
CA ARG A 485 -12.54 -25.12 15.03
C ARG A 485 -14.00 -25.45 14.76
N SER A 486 -14.22 -26.35 13.81
CA SER A 486 -15.51 -26.93 13.53
C SER A 486 -15.68 -28.25 14.29
N ASP A 487 -16.90 -28.58 14.71
CA ASP A 487 -17.25 -29.90 15.26
C ASP A 487 -17.37 -30.99 14.18
N ARG A 488 -17.44 -30.59 12.90
CA ARG A 488 -17.60 -31.46 11.73
C ARG A 488 -16.72 -31.05 10.56
N ASP A 489 -16.45 -32.00 9.68
CA ASP A 489 -15.80 -31.71 8.40
C ASP A 489 -16.69 -30.77 7.57
N CYS A 490 -16.10 -29.70 7.07
CA CYS A 490 -16.74 -28.73 6.18
C CYS A 490 -15.99 -28.71 4.86
N PRO A 491 -16.62 -29.03 3.72
CA PRO A 491 -15.95 -28.91 2.43
C PRO A 491 -15.63 -27.47 2.04
N LYS A 492 -16.48 -26.52 2.46
CA LYS A 492 -16.28 -25.08 2.31
C LYS A 492 -16.77 -24.37 3.56
N ALA A 493 -15.87 -23.80 4.34
CA ALA A 493 -16.15 -22.94 5.48
C ALA A 493 -15.59 -21.54 5.25
N THR A 494 -16.16 -20.54 5.89
CA THR A 494 -15.61 -19.18 5.89
C THR A 494 -15.68 -18.65 7.30
N ALA A 495 -14.56 -18.13 7.78
CA ALA A 495 -14.41 -17.43 9.05
C ALA A 495 -13.63 -16.15 8.76
N PHE A 496 -14.36 -15.04 8.63
CA PHE A 496 -13.83 -13.77 8.13
C PHE A 496 -14.09 -12.65 9.13
N PHE A 497 -13.03 -11.93 9.48
CA PHE A 497 -13.03 -10.86 10.45
C PHE A 497 -13.08 -9.51 9.76
N HIS A 498 -13.87 -8.60 10.32
CA HIS A 498 -13.84 -7.19 9.97
C HIS A 498 -13.53 -6.38 11.22
N MET A 499 -12.54 -5.51 11.13
CA MET A 499 -12.02 -4.79 12.27
C MET A 499 -11.66 -3.36 11.92
N SER A 500 -11.87 -2.45 12.86
CA SER A 500 -11.44 -1.05 12.72
C SER A 500 -11.27 -0.39 14.07
N ALA A 501 -10.47 0.66 14.11
CA ALA A 501 -10.53 1.63 15.18
C ALA A 501 -11.73 2.59 14.97
N GLU A 502 -11.95 3.45 15.96
CA GLU A 502 -12.80 4.61 15.77
C GLU A 502 -12.10 5.61 14.83
N ASP A 503 -12.83 6.11 13.82
CA ASP A 503 -12.34 7.21 13.00
C ASP A 503 -12.62 8.53 13.72
N LYS A 504 -11.56 9.11 14.30
CA LYS A 504 -11.64 10.34 15.10
C LYS A 504 -11.58 11.61 14.24
N ARG A 505 -11.46 11.49 12.92
CA ARG A 505 -11.40 12.66 12.03
C ARG A 505 -12.73 13.40 12.02
N GLY A 506 -12.62 14.73 11.92
CA GLY A 506 -13.76 15.60 11.72
C GLY A 506 -14.29 15.54 10.29
N VAL A 507 -15.21 16.45 10.00
CA VAL A 507 -15.86 16.59 8.69
C VAL A 507 -15.23 17.67 7.81
N GLU A 508 -14.41 18.54 8.41
CA GLU A 508 -13.79 19.68 7.76
C GLU A 508 -12.40 19.34 7.24
N ASN A 509 -12.04 19.95 6.11
CA ASN A 509 -10.68 19.93 5.59
C ASN A 509 -9.77 20.75 6.50
N LYS A 510 -8.56 20.26 6.75
CA LYS A 510 -7.56 20.99 7.55
C LYS A 510 -6.95 22.17 6.77
N GLU A 511 -6.27 23.04 7.50
CA GLU A 511 -5.82 24.37 7.04
C GLU A 511 -4.88 24.33 5.84
N GLU A 512 -4.09 23.26 5.68
CA GLU A 512 -3.19 23.07 4.54
C GLU A 512 -3.91 23.01 3.18
N PHE A 513 -5.21 22.67 3.17
CA PHE A 513 -6.04 22.66 1.97
C PHE A 513 -6.74 24.00 1.68
N GLN A 514 -6.60 25.01 2.56
CA GLN A 514 -7.21 26.32 2.34
C GLN A 514 -6.67 26.97 1.07
N GLY A 515 -7.59 27.33 0.16
CA GLY A 515 -7.31 27.94 -1.14
C GLY A 515 -7.49 27.01 -2.33
N LEU A 516 -7.69 25.71 -2.10
CA LEU A 516 -8.33 24.84 -3.09
C LEU A 516 -9.80 25.23 -3.24
N ALA A 517 -10.25 25.33 -4.49
CA ALA A 517 -11.60 25.71 -4.83
C ALA A 517 -12.61 24.71 -4.26
N SER A 518 -13.60 25.21 -3.54
CA SER A 518 -14.77 24.44 -3.15
C SER A 518 -15.65 24.14 -4.36
N ILE A 519 -16.59 23.21 -4.20
CA ILE A 519 -17.59 22.94 -5.23
C ILE A 519 -18.45 24.17 -5.59
N GLU A 520 -18.67 25.06 -4.61
CA GLU A 520 -19.41 26.32 -4.75
C GLU A 520 -18.63 27.44 -5.47
N SER A 521 -17.32 27.23 -5.68
CA SER A 521 -16.45 28.24 -6.30
C SER A 521 -16.87 28.49 -7.74
N LYS A 522 -17.19 29.75 -8.06
CA LYS A 522 -17.64 30.15 -9.41
C LYS A 522 -16.53 30.03 -10.45
N SER A 523 -15.30 30.35 -10.04
CA SER A 523 -14.11 30.33 -10.88
C SER A 523 -12.90 29.86 -10.09
N SER A 524 -11.99 29.13 -10.75
CA SER A 524 -10.72 28.71 -10.15
C SER A 524 -9.62 28.59 -11.21
N PHE A 525 -8.37 28.63 -10.75
CA PHE A 525 -7.19 28.36 -11.57
C PHE A 525 -6.93 26.86 -11.58
N GLY A 526 -7.23 26.24 -12.71
CA GLY A 526 -6.93 24.85 -12.96
C GLY A 526 -5.62 24.68 -13.74
N GLY A 527 -5.35 23.45 -14.15
CA GLY A 527 -4.29 23.14 -15.08
C GLY A 527 -4.18 21.63 -15.31
N PHE A 528 -3.78 21.25 -16.53
CA PHE A 528 -3.44 19.87 -16.83
C PHE A 528 -1.96 19.60 -16.56
N LEU A 529 -1.67 18.48 -15.91
CA LEU A 529 -0.37 18.19 -15.29
C LEU A 529 0.39 17.07 -16.02
N ARG A 530 1.65 17.33 -16.39
CA ARG A 530 2.52 16.37 -17.08
C ARG A 530 3.96 16.42 -16.58
N THR A 531 4.41 15.37 -15.88
CA THR A 531 5.83 15.20 -15.57
C THR A 531 6.64 14.88 -16.82
N ARG A 532 7.79 15.54 -16.98
CA ARG A 532 8.58 15.46 -18.21
C ARG A 532 9.66 14.40 -18.15
N GLY A 533 9.89 13.76 -19.30
CA GLY A 533 10.97 12.80 -19.50
C GLY A 533 12.27 13.43 -20.01
N ASN A 534 13.15 12.58 -20.53
CA ASN A 534 14.40 12.97 -21.20
C ASN A 534 15.28 13.90 -20.35
N GLU A 535 15.48 13.55 -19.07
CA GLU A 535 16.29 14.28 -18.09
C GLU A 535 15.82 15.71 -17.76
N ARG A 536 14.64 16.16 -18.25
CA ARG A 536 14.12 17.50 -17.91
C ARG A 536 13.75 17.62 -16.43
N LYS A 537 13.18 16.54 -15.84
CA LYS A 537 12.88 16.42 -14.40
C LYS A 537 12.04 17.58 -13.84
N THR A 538 11.18 18.15 -14.67
CA THR A 538 10.26 19.24 -14.34
C THR A 538 8.81 18.77 -14.53
N LEU A 539 7.87 19.56 -14.02
CA LEU A 539 6.44 19.36 -14.23
C LEU A 539 5.90 20.46 -15.15
N LEU A 540 5.22 20.10 -16.24
CA LEU A 540 4.45 21.03 -17.06
C LEU A 540 3.04 21.21 -16.50
N ILE A 541 2.58 22.45 -16.53
CA ILE A 541 1.22 22.84 -16.20
C ILE A 541 0.66 23.62 -17.39
N GLN A 542 -0.28 23.03 -18.13
CA GLN A 542 -1.12 23.79 -19.06
C GLN A 542 -2.22 24.45 -18.24
N ALA A 543 -2.00 25.71 -17.86
CA ALA A 543 -2.92 26.44 -16.99
C ALA A 543 -4.30 26.54 -17.64
N THR A 544 -5.34 26.52 -16.81
CA THR A 544 -6.72 26.78 -17.24
C THR A 544 -7.40 27.79 -16.33
N GLN A 545 -8.37 28.50 -16.88
CA GLN A 545 -9.37 29.20 -16.10
C GLN A 545 -10.65 28.37 -16.12
N MET A 546 -11.04 27.83 -14.97
CA MET A 546 -12.29 27.10 -14.78
C MET A 546 -13.39 28.09 -14.43
N ASN A 547 -14.56 27.96 -15.06
CA ASN A 547 -15.77 28.74 -14.78
C ASN A 547 -16.97 27.78 -14.80
N GLY A 548 -17.51 27.44 -13.62
CA GLY A 548 -18.56 26.42 -13.53
C GLY A 548 -18.08 25.04 -14.04
N THR A 549 -18.69 24.57 -15.13
CA THR A 549 -18.38 23.29 -15.82
C THR A 549 -17.54 23.48 -17.09
N GLU A 550 -17.09 24.70 -17.37
CA GLU A 550 -16.23 24.99 -18.51
C GLU A 550 -14.79 25.29 -18.05
N SER A 551 -13.83 24.99 -18.92
CA SER A 551 -12.44 25.38 -18.71
C SER A 551 -11.84 25.93 -20.00
N SER A 552 -11.13 27.05 -19.89
CA SER A 552 -10.43 27.70 -21.01
C SER A 552 -8.93 27.56 -20.86
N LEU A 553 -8.23 27.24 -21.95
CA LEU A 553 -6.78 27.06 -21.96
C LEU A 553 -6.08 28.40 -21.80
N GLY A 554 -5.09 28.43 -20.90
CA GLY A 554 -4.16 29.54 -20.70
C GLY A 554 -2.78 29.23 -21.28
N ARG A 555 -1.75 29.81 -20.66
CA ARG A 555 -0.35 29.57 -21.01
C ARG A 555 0.18 28.31 -20.30
N ILE A 556 1.27 27.74 -20.82
CA ILE A 556 2.04 26.71 -20.12
C ILE A 556 3.06 27.30 -19.14
N TYR A 557 3.21 26.60 -18.02
CA TYR A 557 4.22 26.85 -17.00
C TYR A 557 5.03 25.58 -16.75
N GLU A 558 6.22 25.77 -16.24
CA GLU A 558 7.09 24.71 -15.76
C GLU A 558 7.35 24.93 -14.26
N LEU A 559 7.16 23.87 -13.47
CA LEU A 559 7.54 23.80 -12.07
C LEU A 559 8.87 23.06 -11.97
N ASP A 560 9.87 23.75 -11.40
CA ASP A 560 11.24 23.24 -11.28
C ASP A 560 11.48 22.52 -9.93
N ALA A 561 12.74 22.16 -9.64
CA ALA A 561 13.15 21.49 -8.40
C ALA A 561 13.16 22.42 -7.18
N ASP A 562 13.22 23.74 -7.40
CA ASP A 562 13.13 24.77 -6.34
C ASP A 562 11.68 25.13 -6.02
N LEU A 563 10.72 24.44 -6.65
CA LEU A 563 9.29 24.73 -6.60
C LEU A 563 8.92 26.13 -7.11
N LYS A 564 9.68 26.65 -8.09
CA LYS A 564 9.33 27.91 -8.78
C LYS A 564 8.52 27.60 -10.02
N LEU A 565 7.36 28.25 -10.12
CA LEU A 565 6.43 28.09 -11.23
C LEU A 565 6.65 29.21 -12.25
N ASN A 566 7.32 28.88 -13.36
CA ASN A 566 7.75 29.85 -14.37
C ASN A 566 7.02 29.65 -15.69
N PRO A 567 6.69 30.73 -16.43
CA PRO A 567 6.10 30.58 -17.76
C PRO A 567 7.05 29.86 -18.74
N ALA A 568 6.55 28.85 -19.44
CA ALA A 568 7.30 28.16 -20.47
C ALA A 568 7.11 28.83 -21.85
N ILE A 569 8.11 28.70 -22.72
CA ILE A 569 8.04 29.05 -24.15
C ILE A 569 8.47 27.80 -24.93
N ASP A 570 7.62 26.78 -24.90
CA ASP A 570 7.87 25.49 -25.56
C ASP A 570 6.57 25.06 -26.24
N THR A 571 6.44 25.29 -27.56
CA THR A 571 5.23 24.93 -28.31
C THR A 571 5.05 23.42 -28.41
N LYS A 572 6.15 22.64 -28.42
CA LYS A 572 6.07 21.18 -28.37
C LYS A 572 5.54 20.69 -27.03
N ALA A 573 5.84 21.40 -25.94
CA ALA A 573 5.25 21.10 -24.62
C ALA A 573 3.72 21.29 -24.60
N ILE A 574 3.16 22.14 -25.46
CA ILE A 574 1.71 22.30 -25.60
C ILE A 574 1.09 21.04 -26.20
N GLU A 575 1.65 20.59 -27.32
CA GLU A 575 1.22 19.36 -27.98
C GLU A 575 1.38 18.15 -27.04
N GLU A 576 2.51 18.05 -26.34
CA GLU A 576 2.79 16.99 -25.36
C GLU A 576 1.74 16.89 -24.26
N VAL A 577 1.27 18.03 -23.73
CA VAL A 577 0.27 18.03 -22.65
C VAL A 577 -1.12 17.74 -23.21
N GLU A 578 -1.52 18.44 -24.27
CA GLU A 578 -2.87 18.28 -24.85
C GLU A 578 -3.17 16.85 -25.31
N GLU A 579 -2.18 16.17 -25.90
CA GLU A 579 -2.32 14.80 -26.38
C GLU A 579 -2.58 13.81 -25.24
N VAL A 580 -1.82 13.93 -24.14
CA VAL A 580 -1.73 12.87 -23.13
C VAL A 580 -2.39 13.20 -21.80
N THR A 581 -2.98 14.38 -21.61
CA THR A 581 -3.64 14.75 -20.34
C THR A 581 -5.15 14.99 -20.48
N ARG A 582 -5.76 14.57 -21.59
CA ARG A 582 -7.22 14.69 -21.76
C ARG A 582 -7.96 13.96 -20.63
N ILE A 583 -8.97 14.59 -20.06
CA ILE A 583 -9.86 13.95 -19.09
C ILE A 583 -10.96 13.22 -19.88
N PRO A 584 -11.15 11.91 -19.68
CA PRO A 584 -12.17 11.17 -20.40
C PRO A 584 -13.58 11.62 -19.97
N LYS A 585 -14.53 11.62 -20.92
CA LYS A 585 -15.93 12.02 -20.70
C LYS A 585 -16.83 10.79 -20.63
N GLY A 586 -17.88 10.87 -19.83
CA GLY A 586 -18.91 9.83 -19.77
C GLY A 586 -18.46 8.49 -19.15
N ILE A 587 -17.32 8.45 -18.45
CA ILE A 587 -16.87 7.25 -17.74
C ILE A 587 -17.72 7.00 -16.49
N LEU A 588 -17.96 8.05 -15.71
CA LEU A 588 -18.73 7.99 -14.49
C LEU A 588 -20.16 8.42 -14.78
N GLU A 589 -21.08 7.47 -14.69
CA GLU A 589 -22.51 7.72 -14.77
C GLU A 589 -23.02 8.20 -13.40
N ALA A 590 -24.14 8.91 -13.39
CA ALA A 590 -24.87 9.22 -12.16
C ALA A 590 -26.37 9.16 -12.42
N ASP A 591 -27.10 8.57 -11.48
CA ASP A 591 -28.56 8.66 -11.44
C ASP A 591 -29.03 9.38 -10.16
N ALA A 592 -30.34 9.46 -9.96
CA ALA A 592 -30.91 10.10 -8.80
C ALA A 592 -30.42 9.45 -7.48
N ALA A 593 -30.13 8.15 -7.49
CA ALA A 593 -29.67 7.40 -6.33
C ALA A 593 -28.15 7.56 -6.09
N SER A 594 -27.29 7.31 -7.08
CA SER A 594 -25.85 7.10 -6.85
C SER A 594 -24.97 7.56 -8.01
N ALA A 595 -23.67 7.68 -7.75
CA ALA A 595 -22.65 7.60 -8.78
C ALA A 595 -22.49 6.14 -9.21
N ILE A 596 -22.25 5.88 -10.50
CA ILE A 596 -22.18 4.55 -11.08
C ILE A 596 -20.88 4.42 -11.86
N TYR A 597 -20.01 3.54 -11.39
CA TYR A 597 -18.77 3.16 -12.04
C TYR A 597 -18.96 1.84 -12.79
N ARG A 598 -18.50 1.77 -14.05
CA ARG A 598 -18.41 0.53 -14.81
C ARG A 598 -16.96 0.09 -14.88
N ASP A 599 -16.69 -1.09 -14.36
CA ASP A 599 -15.33 -1.64 -14.41
C ASP A 599 -15.00 -2.23 -15.78
N GLU A 600 -13.72 -2.56 -15.95
CA GLU A 600 -13.15 -3.16 -17.16
C GLU A 600 -13.74 -4.54 -17.48
N ARG A 601 -14.41 -5.19 -16.53
CA ARG A 601 -15.07 -6.49 -16.66
C ARG A 601 -16.58 -6.35 -16.92
N GLY A 602 -17.10 -5.13 -17.05
CA GLY A 602 -18.51 -4.81 -17.28
C GLY A 602 -19.37 -4.79 -16.01
N GLY A 603 -18.77 -4.95 -14.83
CA GLY A 603 -19.44 -4.82 -13.54
C GLY A 603 -19.92 -3.40 -13.28
N ARG A 604 -21.13 -3.25 -12.76
CA ARG A 604 -21.73 -1.96 -12.38
C ARG A 604 -21.65 -1.79 -10.87
N TRP A 605 -21.03 -0.71 -10.40
CA TRP A 605 -20.77 -0.45 -8.99
C TRP A 605 -21.31 0.91 -8.59
N ARG A 606 -22.07 0.97 -7.50
CA ARG A 606 -22.69 2.21 -7.02
C ARG A 606 -21.91 2.78 -5.85
N LEU A 607 -21.57 4.06 -5.96
CA LEU A 607 -20.77 4.80 -4.98
C LEU A 607 -21.60 5.96 -4.38
N PRO A 608 -21.35 6.32 -3.11
CA PRO A 608 -22.01 7.46 -2.48
C PRO A 608 -21.69 8.77 -3.18
N LYS A 609 -22.67 9.67 -3.20
CA LYS A 609 -22.52 11.06 -3.67
C LYS A 609 -22.40 12.01 -2.48
N SER A 610 -21.60 13.06 -2.62
CA SER A 610 -21.61 14.19 -1.68
C SER A 610 -22.56 15.30 -2.17
N ASP A 611 -22.25 15.90 -3.30
CA ASP A 611 -23.02 16.98 -3.95
C ASP A 611 -23.44 16.57 -5.38
N SER A 612 -24.61 17.04 -5.84
CA SER A 612 -25.14 16.69 -7.17
C SER A 612 -24.37 17.37 -8.32
N SER A 613 -23.75 18.52 -8.09
CA SER A 613 -22.99 19.26 -9.11
C SER A 613 -21.76 18.51 -9.63
N TYR A 614 -21.25 17.52 -8.89
CA TYR A 614 -20.19 16.63 -9.39
C TYR A 614 -20.60 15.81 -10.61
N ALA A 615 -21.90 15.55 -10.81
CA ALA A 615 -22.38 14.80 -11.97
C ALA A 615 -21.99 15.52 -13.27
N ASP A 616 -22.25 16.83 -13.36
CA ASP A 616 -21.95 17.62 -14.54
C ASP A 616 -20.44 17.81 -14.73
N LEU A 617 -19.69 18.00 -13.63
CA LEU A 617 -18.23 18.12 -13.68
C LEU A 617 -17.56 16.84 -14.21
N SER A 618 -18.02 15.68 -13.74
CA SER A 618 -17.47 14.37 -14.13
C SER A 618 -17.88 14.02 -15.56
N ALA A 619 -19.15 14.18 -15.91
CA ALA A 619 -19.66 13.91 -17.25
C ALA A 619 -19.01 14.82 -18.31
N GLY A 620 -18.75 16.08 -17.96
CA GLY A 620 -18.10 17.07 -18.83
C GLY A 620 -16.60 16.87 -19.02
N GLY A 621 -15.95 16.00 -18.22
CA GLY A 621 -14.50 15.84 -18.22
C GLY A 621 -13.76 17.07 -17.68
N VAL A 622 -14.34 17.70 -16.65
CA VAL A 622 -13.80 18.94 -16.03
C VAL A 622 -12.85 18.62 -14.90
N VAL A 623 -13.12 17.54 -14.17
CA VAL A 623 -12.35 17.06 -13.02
C VAL A 623 -11.80 15.67 -13.33
N ARG A 624 -10.53 15.43 -13.00
CA ARG A 624 -9.92 14.12 -13.19
C ARG A 624 -10.56 13.12 -12.24
N LEU A 625 -10.93 11.98 -12.80
CA LEU A 625 -11.56 10.89 -12.07
C LEU A 625 -10.52 9.95 -11.48
N ASP A 626 -9.47 9.62 -12.21
CA ASP A 626 -8.51 8.62 -11.77
C ASP A 626 -7.09 8.93 -12.26
N ARG A 627 -6.10 8.63 -11.43
CA ARG A 627 -4.68 8.71 -11.76
C ARG A 627 -3.83 7.92 -10.79
N GLU A 628 -2.75 7.35 -11.33
CA GLU A 628 -1.66 6.79 -10.53
C GLU A 628 -0.87 7.93 -9.85
N VAL A 629 -0.83 7.94 -8.52
CA VAL A 629 -0.13 8.97 -7.72
C VAL A 629 1.00 8.41 -6.86
N CYS A 630 1.02 7.09 -6.66
CA CYS A 630 2.21 6.32 -6.29
C CYS A 630 2.29 5.15 -7.28
N THR A 631 3.48 4.58 -7.52
CA THR A 631 3.63 3.45 -8.44
C THR A 631 2.58 2.36 -8.17
N GLU A 632 1.83 1.96 -9.21
CA GLU A 632 0.77 0.95 -9.15
C GLU A 632 -0.34 1.24 -8.12
N ARG A 633 -0.58 2.51 -7.74
CA ARG A 633 -1.63 2.95 -6.81
C ARG A 633 -2.46 4.08 -7.39
N ASP A 634 -3.70 3.76 -7.66
CA ASP A 634 -4.68 4.71 -8.17
C ASP A 634 -5.42 5.45 -7.08
N LEU A 635 -5.54 6.75 -7.31
CA LEU A 635 -6.38 7.65 -6.54
C LEU A 635 -7.60 7.99 -7.40
N LEU A 636 -8.75 7.43 -7.04
CA LEU A 636 -10.03 7.69 -7.69
C LEU A 636 -10.74 8.86 -6.98
N ASN A 637 -11.01 9.94 -7.70
CA ASN A 637 -11.88 11.05 -7.30
C ASN A 637 -13.29 10.84 -7.86
N CYS A 638 -14.24 10.47 -7.00
CA CYS A 638 -15.61 10.19 -7.38
C CYS A 638 -16.59 10.96 -6.49
N HIS A 639 -17.36 11.86 -7.11
CA HIS A 639 -18.40 12.67 -6.46
C HIS A 639 -17.97 13.31 -5.13
N GLY A 640 -16.78 13.92 -5.11
CA GLY A 640 -16.26 14.66 -3.96
C GLY A 640 -15.64 13.79 -2.86
N THR A 641 -15.36 12.53 -3.16
CA THR A 641 -14.63 11.61 -2.29
C THR A 641 -13.44 11.03 -3.03
N PHE A 642 -12.28 11.03 -2.37
CA PHE A 642 -11.11 10.28 -2.81
C PHE A 642 -11.18 8.84 -2.30
N TYR A 643 -10.81 7.91 -3.17
CA TYR A 643 -10.73 6.49 -2.90
C TYR A 643 -9.36 5.95 -3.31
N GLU A 644 -8.85 5.04 -2.50
CA GLU A 644 -7.77 4.14 -2.91
C GLU A 644 -8.39 3.06 -3.81
N LEU A 645 -7.93 3.01 -5.06
CA LEU A 645 -8.39 2.05 -6.07
C LEU A 645 -7.28 1.02 -6.33
N PRO A 646 -7.47 -0.24 -5.90
CA PRO A 646 -6.58 -1.34 -6.29
C PRO A 646 -6.55 -1.53 -7.81
N ALA A 647 -5.43 -1.99 -8.35
CA ALA A 647 -5.30 -2.41 -9.74
C ALA A 647 -6.19 -3.65 -10.05
N GLU A 648 -6.49 -3.92 -11.33
CA GLU A 648 -7.44 -4.98 -11.74
C GLU A 648 -7.01 -6.38 -11.29
N ASN A 649 -5.70 -6.62 -11.36
CA ASN A 649 -5.02 -7.82 -10.90
C ASN A 649 -5.03 -7.98 -9.37
N ALA A 650 -5.42 -6.93 -8.63
CA ALA A 650 -5.53 -6.89 -7.17
C ALA A 650 -6.98 -6.67 -6.70
N GLY A 651 -7.96 -6.98 -7.56
CA GLY A 651 -9.39 -6.96 -7.24
C GLY A 651 -10.12 -5.69 -7.67
N GLY A 652 -9.42 -4.68 -8.20
CA GLY A 652 -10.04 -3.52 -8.83
C GLY A 652 -11.02 -2.76 -7.92
N ILE A 653 -12.07 -2.23 -8.55
CA ILE A 653 -13.13 -1.48 -7.85
C ILE A 653 -13.81 -2.32 -6.76
N ALA A 654 -13.90 -3.64 -6.88
CA ALA A 654 -14.54 -4.50 -5.87
C ALA A 654 -13.86 -4.42 -4.49
N LYS A 655 -12.60 -3.97 -4.44
CA LYS A 655 -11.78 -3.80 -3.24
C LYS A 655 -11.49 -2.32 -2.91
N VAL A 656 -12.21 -1.39 -3.54
CA VAL A 656 -12.04 0.06 -3.33
C VAL A 656 -12.26 0.46 -1.86
N ARG A 657 -11.52 1.47 -1.40
CA ARG A 657 -11.63 2.00 -0.04
C ARG A 657 -11.68 3.52 -0.03
N PRO A 658 -12.65 4.16 0.65
CA PRO A 658 -12.68 5.61 0.74
C PRO A 658 -11.56 6.13 1.65
N ILE A 659 -10.94 7.23 1.25
CA ILE A 659 -9.90 7.94 1.99
C ILE A 659 -10.54 9.12 2.74
N ALA A 660 -11.18 10.03 2.00
CA ALA A 660 -11.75 11.26 2.54
C ALA A 660 -12.79 11.89 1.59
N THR A 661 -13.79 12.56 2.17
CA THR A 661 -14.79 13.37 1.42
C THR A 661 -14.41 14.84 1.54
N HIS A 662 -14.05 15.45 0.42
CA HIS A 662 -13.31 16.72 0.39
C HIS A 662 -14.13 17.94 -0.04
N GLN A 663 -15.20 17.77 -0.83
CA GLN A 663 -16.03 18.89 -1.34
C GLN A 663 -15.23 19.95 -2.17
N LEU A 664 -14.18 19.52 -2.87
CA LEU A 664 -13.28 20.39 -3.65
C LEU A 664 -13.44 20.16 -5.16
N LYS A 665 -13.25 21.22 -5.94
CA LYS A 665 -13.26 21.21 -7.41
C LYS A 665 -11.82 21.06 -7.95
N ILE A 666 -11.32 19.83 -7.88
CA ILE A 666 -9.96 19.47 -8.29
C ILE A 666 -9.97 19.13 -9.79
N GLN A 667 -9.29 19.92 -10.61
CA GLN A 667 -9.27 19.67 -12.06
C GLN A 667 -8.35 18.52 -12.43
N ASP A 668 -7.12 18.55 -11.96
CA ASP A 668 -6.12 17.53 -12.21
C ASP A 668 -5.23 17.36 -10.97
N TYR A 669 -4.58 16.21 -10.88
CA TYR A 669 -3.61 15.90 -9.85
C TYR A 669 -2.53 14.99 -10.43
N CYS A 670 -1.32 14.97 -9.87
CA CYS A 670 -0.26 14.03 -10.26
C CYS A 670 0.80 13.92 -9.16
N SER A 671 1.71 12.95 -9.30
CA SER A 671 2.94 12.90 -8.51
C SER A 671 4.07 13.68 -9.20
N TYR A 672 4.90 14.38 -8.43
CA TYR A 672 6.09 15.08 -8.90
C TYR A 672 7.13 15.18 -7.78
N ARG A 673 8.31 14.57 -7.95
CA ARG A 673 9.42 14.61 -6.97
C ARG A 673 8.99 14.17 -5.56
N GLY A 674 8.15 13.16 -5.48
CA GLY A 674 7.57 12.64 -4.24
C GLY A 674 6.42 13.46 -3.63
N LEU A 675 6.02 14.56 -4.26
CA LEU A 675 4.86 15.37 -3.88
C LEU A 675 3.61 14.96 -4.69
N LEU A 676 2.45 14.98 -4.04
CA LEU A 676 1.15 15.11 -4.71
C LEU A 676 0.95 16.58 -5.11
N VAL A 677 0.64 16.82 -6.38
CA VAL A 677 0.33 18.14 -6.93
C VAL A 677 -1.14 18.16 -7.35
N MET A 678 -1.89 19.21 -7.02
CA MET A 678 -3.31 19.37 -7.40
C MET A 678 -3.59 20.75 -8.01
N THR A 679 -4.52 20.80 -8.97
CA THR A 679 -5.02 22.05 -9.59
C THR A 679 -6.50 22.28 -9.26
N GLY A 680 -6.93 23.54 -9.36
CA GLY A 680 -8.26 24.00 -8.90
C GLY A 680 -8.12 24.93 -7.69
N ILE A 681 -7.43 26.07 -7.88
CA ILE A 681 -7.07 27.01 -6.82
C ILE A 681 -7.89 28.30 -6.97
N ASP A 682 -8.54 28.78 -5.93
CA ASP A 682 -9.30 30.04 -5.94
C ASP A 682 -8.86 31.04 -4.85
N GLY A 683 -7.96 30.64 -3.95
CA GLY A 683 -7.56 31.45 -2.80
C GLY A 683 -6.25 31.00 -2.14
N GLY A 684 -6.16 31.19 -0.81
CA GLY A 684 -5.06 30.69 0.03
C GLY A 684 -3.72 31.45 -0.10
N ARG A 685 -3.75 32.78 -0.18
CA ARG A 685 -2.51 33.58 -0.13
C ARG A 685 -1.79 33.33 1.19
N GLY A 686 -0.48 33.07 1.13
CA GLY A 686 0.33 32.76 2.30
C GLY A 686 0.29 31.30 2.76
N ASN A 687 -0.55 30.45 2.16
CA ASN A 687 -0.50 29.01 2.40
C ASN A 687 0.79 28.44 1.75
N PRO A 688 1.70 27.81 2.52
CA PRO A 688 2.96 27.25 1.98
C PRO A 688 2.74 26.13 0.95
N HIS A 689 1.57 25.49 0.97
CA HIS A 689 1.21 24.46 0.00
C HIS A 689 0.79 25.03 -1.36
N ILE A 690 0.52 26.34 -1.49
CA ILE A 690 0.07 26.93 -2.77
C ILE A 690 1.19 27.71 -3.44
N LEU A 691 1.70 27.14 -4.53
CA LEU A 691 2.70 27.75 -5.39
C LEU A 691 2.01 28.58 -6.48
N ARG A 692 2.55 29.76 -6.77
CA ARG A 692 1.99 30.70 -7.76
C ARG A 692 3.07 31.19 -8.70
N SER A 693 2.72 31.35 -9.96
CA SER A 693 3.58 32.04 -10.92
C SER A 693 3.67 33.54 -10.59
N ASN A 694 4.79 34.18 -10.95
CA ASN A 694 5.00 35.61 -10.70
C ASN A 694 3.95 36.51 -11.38
N ASP A 695 3.38 36.07 -12.50
CA ASP A 695 2.30 36.77 -13.20
C ASP A 695 0.89 36.44 -12.66
N GLY A 696 0.80 35.55 -11.65
CA GLY A 696 -0.44 35.17 -10.97
C GLY A 696 -1.41 34.34 -11.81
N ARG A 697 -0.97 33.81 -12.96
CA ARG A 697 -1.82 33.11 -13.94
C ARG A 697 -1.78 31.59 -13.87
N ALA A 698 -0.88 31.01 -13.07
CA ALA A 698 -0.88 29.59 -12.74
C ALA A 698 -0.66 29.38 -11.25
N ASN A 699 -1.40 28.43 -10.69
CA ASN A 699 -1.37 28.10 -9.28
C ASN A 699 -1.51 26.58 -9.11
N VAL A 700 -0.78 26.00 -8.17
CA VAL A 700 -0.89 24.58 -7.81
C VAL A 700 -0.82 24.42 -6.29
N TRP A 701 -1.53 23.42 -5.78
CA TRP A 701 -1.32 22.91 -4.42
C TRP A 701 -0.28 21.79 -4.45
N VAL A 702 0.60 21.71 -3.46
CA VAL A 702 1.61 20.65 -3.30
C VAL A 702 1.65 20.11 -1.87
N GLY A 703 1.80 18.80 -1.71
CA GLY A 703 1.91 18.12 -0.40
C GLY A 703 2.34 16.68 -0.57
N VAL A 704 2.21 15.85 0.46
CA VAL A 704 2.41 14.38 0.35
C VAL A 704 1.05 13.69 0.20
N VAL A 705 0.97 12.56 -0.50
CA VAL A 705 -0.31 11.84 -0.69
C VAL A 705 -1.00 11.47 0.64
N ASP A 706 -0.22 11.20 1.69
CA ASP A 706 -0.75 10.92 3.02
C ASP A 706 -1.35 12.16 3.73
N ASP A 707 -1.14 13.39 3.22
CA ASP A 707 -1.89 14.56 3.68
C ASP A 707 -3.39 14.41 3.41
N LEU A 708 -3.80 13.56 2.45
CA LEU A 708 -5.23 13.30 2.17
C LEU A 708 -5.98 12.74 3.38
N TRP A 709 -5.31 12.13 4.35
CA TRP A 709 -5.94 11.71 5.62
C TRP A 709 -6.39 12.89 6.48
N ARG A 710 -5.84 14.09 6.24
CA ARG A 710 -6.22 15.35 6.90
C ARG A 710 -7.38 16.07 6.20
N LEU A 711 -7.93 15.49 5.14
CA LEU A 711 -9.27 15.84 4.67
C LEU A 711 -10.32 15.19 5.58
N GLY A 712 -11.57 15.68 5.51
CA GLY A 712 -12.65 15.17 6.34
C GLY A 712 -12.91 13.67 6.16
N LYS A 713 -13.42 12.99 7.20
CA LYS A 713 -13.75 11.56 7.13
C LYS A 713 -14.72 11.25 5.97
N PRO A 714 -14.67 10.03 5.40
CA PRO A 714 -15.61 9.60 4.37
C PRO A 714 -17.07 9.74 4.78
N ARG A 715 -17.85 10.39 3.92
CA ARG A 715 -19.29 10.63 4.06
C ARG A 715 -19.95 10.62 2.69
N GLY A 716 -21.28 10.55 2.70
CA GLY A 716 -22.07 10.66 1.48
C GLY A 716 -23.40 9.97 1.61
N GLN A 717 -24.20 10.09 0.55
CA GLN A 717 -25.51 9.50 0.47
C GLN A 717 -25.75 8.90 -0.92
N GLY A 718 -26.61 7.90 -0.96
CA GLY A 718 -27.01 7.26 -2.19
C GLY A 718 -27.50 5.86 -1.92
N GLY A 719 -27.68 5.05 -2.94
CA GLY A 719 -28.05 3.66 -2.74
C GLY A 719 -28.37 2.93 -4.03
N PRO A 720 -28.79 1.65 -3.93
CA PRO A 720 -29.15 0.88 -5.11
C PRO A 720 -30.37 1.44 -5.84
N TRP A 721 -31.35 2.02 -5.12
CA TRP A 721 -32.62 2.47 -5.70
C TRP A 721 -33.09 3.81 -5.13
N PHE A 722 -33.68 4.64 -5.99
CA PHE A 722 -34.44 5.83 -5.64
C PHE A 722 -35.58 6.00 -6.64
N HIS A 723 -36.83 5.84 -6.19
CA HIS A 723 -38.02 5.77 -7.05
C HIS A 723 -37.85 4.82 -8.24
N SER A 724 -37.13 3.71 -8.05
CA SER A 724 -36.66 2.87 -9.14
C SER A 724 -37.65 1.74 -9.41
N SER A 725 -37.81 1.37 -10.69
CA SER A 725 -38.50 0.13 -11.05
C SER A 725 -37.63 -1.06 -10.63
N VAL A 726 -38.16 -1.89 -9.74
CA VAL A 726 -37.50 -3.07 -9.19
C VAL A 726 -38.18 -4.31 -9.74
N LYS A 727 -37.40 -5.20 -10.33
CA LYS A 727 -37.88 -6.50 -10.80
C LYS A 727 -37.79 -7.55 -9.69
N LYS A 728 -38.80 -8.41 -9.66
CA LYS A 728 -38.90 -9.53 -8.74
C LYS A 728 -37.66 -10.42 -8.82
N MET A 729 -37.07 -10.68 -7.66
CA MET A 729 -35.92 -11.56 -7.44
C MET A 729 -34.64 -11.15 -8.19
N GLU A 730 -34.59 -9.98 -8.80
CA GLU A 730 -33.38 -9.44 -9.42
C GLU A 730 -32.61 -8.60 -8.37
N PRO A 731 -31.36 -8.96 -8.04
CA PRO A 731 -30.54 -8.16 -7.16
C PRO A 731 -30.21 -6.81 -7.78
N SER A 732 -30.23 -5.75 -6.97
CA SER A 732 -29.68 -4.47 -7.37
C SER A 732 -28.18 -4.54 -7.66
N ASP A 733 -27.67 -3.52 -8.37
CA ASP A 733 -26.23 -3.26 -8.42
C ASP A 733 -25.67 -3.15 -6.97
N PRO A 734 -24.43 -3.62 -6.71
CA PRO A 734 -23.72 -3.42 -5.45
C PRO A 734 -23.57 -1.93 -5.10
N TYR A 735 -23.79 -1.58 -3.83
CA TYR A 735 -23.53 -0.26 -3.27
C TYR A 735 -22.47 -0.33 -2.17
N LEU A 736 -21.46 0.55 -2.23
CA LEU A 736 -20.29 0.51 -1.36
C LEU A 736 -20.68 0.75 0.10
N MET A 737 -20.31 -0.18 0.99
CA MET A 737 -20.64 -0.16 2.41
C MET A 737 -19.42 0.11 3.31
N THR A 738 -18.23 -0.22 2.82
CA THR A 738 -17.02 -0.24 3.65
C THR A 738 -16.36 1.13 3.81
N GLY A 739 -15.62 1.32 4.90
CA GLY A 739 -14.85 2.54 5.16
C GLY A 739 -15.65 3.74 5.68
N TYR A 740 -16.95 3.57 5.91
CA TYR A 740 -17.82 4.58 6.52
C TYR A 740 -18.09 4.27 8.00
N ASP A 741 -18.23 5.30 8.82
CA ASP A 741 -18.46 5.16 10.26
C ASP A 741 -19.92 4.83 10.57
N ARG A 742 -20.79 5.84 10.57
CA ARG A 742 -22.23 5.70 10.85
C ARG A 742 -22.99 5.42 9.58
N LYS A 743 -23.80 4.36 9.58
CA LYS A 743 -24.50 3.88 8.39
C LYS A 743 -25.97 3.67 8.70
N ARG A 744 -26.83 4.19 7.83
CA ARG A 744 -28.28 4.05 7.95
C ARG A 744 -28.89 3.78 6.58
N LEU A 745 -29.84 2.86 6.51
CA LEU A 745 -30.67 2.59 5.34
C LEU A 745 -32.09 3.15 5.57
N ASN A 746 -32.57 3.93 4.61
CA ASN A 746 -33.96 4.30 4.44
C ASN A 746 -34.53 3.51 3.26
N LEU A 747 -35.62 2.77 3.49
CA LEU A 747 -36.24 1.87 2.53
C LEU A 747 -37.72 2.23 2.38
N SER A 748 -38.26 2.25 1.17
CA SER A 748 -39.71 2.40 0.93
C SER A 748 -40.22 1.43 -0.12
N ASN A 749 -41.47 1.00 0.06
CA ASN A 749 -42.24 0.30 -0.96
C ASN A 749 -43.24 1.27 -1.58
N GLU A 750 -42.96 1.74 -2.78
CA GLU A 750 -43.81 2.70 -3.51
C GLU A 750 -44.75 1.99 -4.49
N GLY A 751 -44.71 0.66 -4.54
CA GLY A 751 -45.67 -0.16 -5.26
C GLY A 751 -47.04 -0.21 -4.60
N ASN A 752 -47.94 -0.95 -5.25
CA ASN A 752 -49.33 -1.13 -4.82
C ASN A 752 -49.58 -2.47 -4.11
N GLN A 753 -48.57 -3.33 -3.96
CA GLN A 753 -48.63 -4.60 -3.25
C GLN A 753 -47.62 -4.65 -2.11
N PRO A 754 -47.89 -5.38 -1.01
CA PRO A 754 -46.87 -5.69 -0.01
C PRO A 754 -45.67 -6.41 -0.64
N ALA A 755 -44.46 -5.96 -0.31
CA ALA A 755 -43.23 -6.52 -0.83
C ALA A 755 -42.25 -6.83 0.31
N LYS A 756 -41.50 -7.91 0.14
CA LYS A 756 -40.38 -8.29 0.98
C LYS A 756 -39.09 -7.85 0.30
N PHE A 757 -38.33 -7.02 0.99
CA PHE A 757 -37.00 -6.56 0.60
C PHE A 757 -35.95 -7.33 1.39
N ILE A 758 -35.07 -8.01 0.68
CA ILE A 758 -33.97 -8.80 1.23
C ILE A 758 -32.69 -7.99 1.07
N LEU A 759 -32.06 -7.64 2.18
CA LEU A 759 -30.75 -7.01 2.19
C LEU A 759 -29.68 -8.09 2.19
N GLU A 760 -28.83 -8.07 1.18
CA GLU A 760 -27.64 -8.90 1.10
C GLU A 760 -26.37 -8.07 1.26
N ALA A 761 -25.33 -8.68 1.81
CA ALA A 761 -24.02 -8.07 1.98
C ALA A 761 -22.92 -8.98 1.41
N ASP A 762 -21.95 -8.37 0.73
CA ASP A 762 -20.73 -9.04 0.30
C ASP A 762 -19.71 -9.00 1.44
N VAL A 763 -19.37 -10.18 1.94
CA VAL A 763 -18.46 -10.36 3.06
C VAL A 763 -17.02 -10.03 2.66
N THR A 764 -16.58 -10.50 1.48
CA THR A 764 -15.15 -10.48 1.11
C THR A 764 -14.83 -9.45 0.05
N GLY A 765 -15.83 -8.90 -0.65
CA GLY A 765 -15.62 -8.08 -1.85
C GLY A 765 -15.32 -8.94 -3.09
N GLU A 766 -15.58 -10.24 -3.02
CA GLU A 766 -15.37 -11.21 -4.12
C GLU A 766 -16.69 -11.88 -4.52
N GLY A 767 -17.83 -11.25 -4.19
CA GLY A 767 -19.14 -11.75 -4.54
C GLY A 767 -19.68 -12.81 -3.59
N LYS A 768 -19.16 -12.92 -2.36
CA LYS A 768 -19.73 -13.78 -1.32
C LYS A 768 -20.92 -13.09 -0.66
N TRP A 769 -22.03 -13.06 -1.39
CA TRP A 769 -23.29 -12.43 -0.96
C TRP A 769 -24.03 -13.28 0.05
N VAL A 770 -24.41 -12.67 1.16
CA VAL A 770 -25.23 -13.32 2.19
C VAL A 770 -26.38 -12.44 2.63
N GLN A 771 -27.52 -13.05 2.86
CA GLN A 771 -28.69 -12.37 3.42
C GLN A 771 -28.40 -11.94 4.86
N VAL A 772 -28.58 -10.65 5.13
CA VAL A 772 -28.37 -10.04 6.44
C VAL A 772 -29.68 -9.74 7.15
N LYS A 773 -30.68 -9.25 6.39
CA LYS A 773 -31.95 -8.81 6.96
C LYS A 773 -33.07 -8.83 5.93
N GLU A 774 -34.30 -9.02 6.40
CA GLU A 774 -35.51 -8.86 5.59
C GLU A 774 -36.38 -7.74 6.14
N PHE A 775 -37.06 -7.04 5.23
CA PHE A 775 -38.05 -6.02 5.54
C PHE A 775 -39.33 -6.35 4.78
N VAL A 776 -40.45 -6.50 5.47
CA VAL A 776 -41.76 -6.69 4.85
C VAL A 776 -42.52 -5.38 4.95
N LEU A 777 -42.75 -4.73 3.81
CA LEU A 777 -43.36 -3.40 3.74
C LEU A 777 -44.67 -3.46 2.96
N LYS A 778 -45.73 -2.88 3.53
CA LYS A 778 -47.01 -2.63 2.87
C LYS A 778 -46.85 -1.57 1.77
N PRO A 779 -47.83 -1.42 0.86
CA PRO A 779 -47.84 -0.32 -0.10
C PRO A 779 -47.68 1.04 0.60
N GLN A 780 -46.80 1.88 0.05
CA GLN A 780 -46.45 3.22 0.55
C GLN A 780 -45.80 3.24 1.95
N GLU A 781 -45.42 2.08 2.50
CA GLU A 781 -44.73 2.00 3.79
C GLU A 781 -43.23 2.25 3.62
N SER A 782 -42.63 2.87 4.63
CA SER A 782 -41.18 3.11 4.72
C SER A 782 -40.62 2.53 6.01
N ALA A 783 -39.37 2.06 5.95
CA ALA A 783 -38.60 1.59 7.09
C ALA A 783 -37.23 2.28 7.15
N ARG A 784 -36.72 2.40 8.36
CA ARG A 784 -35.36 2.89 8.63
C ARG A 784 -34.60 1.85 9.42
N HIS A 785 -33.36 1.60 9.03
CA HIS A 785 -32.46 0.67 9.71
C HIS A 785 -31.12 1.34 9.97
N GLU A 786 -30.73 1.39 11.24
CA GLU A 786 -29.39 1.77 11.64
C GLU A 786 -28.53 0.52 11.75
N PHE A 787 -27.41 0.51 11.04
CA PHE A 787 -26.48 -0.60 11.11
C PHE A 787 -25.66 -0.48 12.39
N PRO A 788 -25.40 -1.61 13.08
CA PRO A 788 -24.47 -1.60 14.20
C PRO A 788 -23.10 -1.07 13.77
N ASN A 789 -22.41 -0.36 14.66
CA ASN A 789 -21.11 0.26 14.35
C ASN A 789 -20.01 -0.77 14.03
N TRP A 790 -20.15 -2.01 14.51
CA TRP A 790 -19.29 -3.14 14.16
C TRP A 790 -19.57 -3.70 12.77
N PHE A 791 -20.70 -3.39 12.13
CA PHE A 791 -21.08 -3.92 10.81
C PHE A 791 -20.30 -3.28 9.64
N GLN A 792 -19.56 -4.11 8.90
CA GLN A 792 -18.48 -3.69 7.98
C GLN A 792 -18.34 -4.56 6.72
N ALA A 793 -19.45 -4.89 6.05
CA ALA A 793 -19.40 -5.52 4.73
C ALA A 793 -18.65 -4.66 3.70
N TYR A 794 -18.21 -5.28 2.60
CA TYR A 794 -17.66 -4.55 1.45
C TYR A 794 -18.75 -3.79 0.70
N TRP A 795 -19.75 -4.54 0.26
CA TRP A 795 -20.86 -4.06 -0.54
C TRP A 795 -22.19 -4.53 0.06
N VAL A 796 -23.25 -3.82 -0.26
CA VAL A 796 -24.63 -4.25 0.00
C VAL A 796 -25.45 -4.19 -1.29
N ARG A 797 -26.47 -5.04 -1.38
CA ARG A 797 -27.49 -4.99 -2.44
C ARG A 797 -28.85 -5.36 -1.89
N LEU A 798 -29.91 -5.01 -2.60
CA LEU A 798 -31.27 -5.39 -2.24
C LEU A 798 -31.94 -6.23 -3.32
N ILE A 799 -32.83 -7.12 -2.88
CA ILE A 799 -33.70 -7.92 -3.74
C ILE A 799 -35.14 -7.71 -3.27
N SER A 800 -36.08 -7.47 -4.18
CA SER A 800 -37.51 -7.50 -3.88
C SER A 800 -38.12 -8.84 -4.29
N ASN A 801 -39.00 -9.43 -3.49
CA ASN A 801 -39.75 -10.62 -3.89
C ASN A 801 -40.94 -10.34 -4.82
N GLN A 802 -41.17 -9.07 -5.18
CA GLN A 802 -42.20 -8.62 -6.10
C GLN A 802 -41.65 -7.59 -7.08
N ASP A 803 -42.30 -7.48 -8.24
CA ASP A 803 -42.14 -6.29 -9.08
C ASP A 803 -42.74 -5.10 -8.33
N THR A 804 -41.97 -4.02 -8.17
CA THR A 804 -42.42 -2.85 -7.41
C THR A 804 -41.67 -1.59 -7.85
N THR A 805 -42.09 -0.44 -7.33
CA THR A 805 -41.25 0.76 -7.28
C THR A 805 -40.65 0.85 -5.88
N GLY A 806 -39.34 1.01 -5.78
CA GLY A 806 -38.65 1.00 -4.48
C GLY A 806 -37.63 2.12 -4.35
N THR A 807 -37.46 2.58 -3.11
CA THR A 807 -36.33 3.42 -2.71
C THR A 807 -35.53 2.68 -1.64
N ALA A 808 -34.21 2.63 -1.80
CA ALA A 808 -33.27 2.10 -0.84
C ALA A 808 -32.04 3.03 -0.82
N GLN A 809 -32.01 3.96 0.13
CA GLN A 809 -31.00 5.00 0.26
C GLN A 809 -30.23 4.85 1.57
N LEU A 810 -28.92 4.76 1.47
CA LEU A 810 -27.97 4.77 2.55
C LEU A 810 -27.42 6.18 2.78
N ILE A 811 -27.22 6.51 4.06
CA ILE A 811 -26.63 7.76 4.53
C ILE A 811 -25.41 7.43 5.38
N TYR A 812 -24.29 8.10 5.10
CA TYR A 812 -23.00 7.97 5.78
C TYR A 812 -22.57 9.30 6.42
N ASP A 813 -22.50 9.35 7.76
CA ASP A 813 -22.35 10.57 8.58
C ASP A 813 -21.09 10.65 9.47
#